data_AF-A0A1I4XCL5-F1
#
_entry.id   AF-A0A1I4XCL5-F1
#
_cell.length_a   1.000
_cell.length_b   1.000
_cell.length_c   1.000
_cell.angle_alpha   90.00
_cell.angle_beta   90.00
_cell.angle_gamma   90.00
#
_symmetry.space_group_name_H-M   'P 1'
#
loop_
_entity.id
_entity.type
_entity.pdbx_description
1 polymer ?
#
loop_
_entity_poly.entity_id
_entity_poly.type
_entity_poly.pdbx_seq_one_letter_code
_entity_poly.pdbx_strand_id
1 'polypeptide(L)'
;MSIVMKNISIIILLGVLGLLYACNAKRGNVEQEVLSYFQKQQHPEKLKAAQYLLTNMKGHYSLAGPNYDKYVQIFHEISIIPGDKRNAAIMDRMNFHKIGDSFFMEKDENSLTAEYLIKHIEYVYAIWEKVPWRKDYSFDIFCEYVLPYRIENEHHSNWIRHFHEAFAGIFDELHFAGGTVYKAVDYCADSTRYIPMPDGDSTTLIKLRPGKDRITFDSIHVATDGEKWIRIQYTSGLDSARVRLVINGKDTISQNLNTAGSLYCYPGHQVRIKHPFHKGINTIEVSVSDNPIGLDYLDIIPVEKFYRNTSAFKITDGATYAIYNAANNKGLNTVLKSSAQFNIQNIDYGYFVFRTKGKKNTMTLAWDTYFSQDTLRQAAFSGDDNQQWAIIPVSEAHYKIMSKRNGKCLELLKDGQLAVRNEYTGNAQQQWRFEKTDSAIRFDTASHVPQNTPLEYTCRVKDAINFEWMIFSNYFPALPASDIFENHVGDCRAQSHYLVYILRSLGIPAVSEVNLQRPNRTMGHDWNAIIGSKGETIYYQIDTKPATGKPDSPIAKVYRRTFKVDSSALPFKKYPAENIPLTFDNPYFKDVTSDYFSTKTVSVDLFATAKDIKGQHAYLCVWDDAKWLPVAWGDIHNGKATFRDMGLNALYLPVIYKDEKTYIPIGAPFILKDSLLQYIAPKPEQPVEAVLKRKYYWPEEHFMDFRLNGGRFQAANKADFSDAVTLYTVKGKIAPIPYNIPVSDAKTYKYYRYIGPRLGYGNLAELKFYDKAGRELKGRIIGSEDSYKLLGNTKDKAFDNDVLTFYDGFSRNTNWLGMEFAQPMAIGKIKFIPRNDGNCIEMGDDYELMYWNNKDWQSLGLVIAREDSLIYKNCPKDALFLLHDKTKGKQERIFTIDKKGKQVWW
;
A
#
# COMPACT_ATOMS: atom_id res chain seq x y z
N MET A 1 -27.88 -11.55 66.68
CA MET A 1 -27.02 -11.62 65.49
C MET A 1 -27.79 -11.73 64.16
N SER A 2 -28.80 -12.60 64.05
CA SER A 2 -29.58 -12.78 62.79
C SER A 2 -30.32 -11.52 62.29
N ILE A 3 -30.86 -10.69 63.20
CA ILE A 3 -31.59 -9.46 62.84
C ILE A 3 -30.65 -8.35 62.32
N VAL A 4 -29.41 -8.29 62.82
CA VAL A 4 -28.42 -7.27 62.41
C VAL A 4 -27.88 -7.56 61.01
N MET A 5 -27.63 -8.84 60.66
CA MET A 5 -27.19 -9.22 59.31
C MET A 5 -28.28 -9.03 58.23
N LYS A 6 -29.55 -9.20 58.59
CA LYS A 6 -30.69 -8.98 57.68
C LYS A 6 -30.85 -7.49 57.34
N ASN A 7 -30.66 -6.62 58.34
CA ASN A 7 -30.71 -5.16 58.11
C ASN A 7 -29.50 -4.65 57.31
N ILE A 8 -28.30 -5.20 57.52
CA ILE A 8 -27.11 -4.85 56.70
C ILE A 8 -27.30 -5.29 55.24
N SER A 9 -27.87 -6.47 55.00
CA SER A 9 -28.15 -6.96 53.64
C SER A 9 -29.21 -6.12 52.91
N ILE A 10 -30.23 -5.63 53.63
CA ILE A 10 -31.26 -4.74 53.07
C ILE A 10 -30.68 -3.33 52.80
N ILE A 11 -29.81 -2.81 53.65
CA ILE A 11 -29.13 -1.51 53.43
C ILE A 11 -28.17 -1.60 52.24
N ILE A 12 -27.43 -2.71 52.07
CA ILE A 12 -26.58 -2.93 50.88
C ILE A 12 -27.45 -3.06 49.63
N LEU A 13 -28.56 -3.79 49.68
CA LEU A 13 -29.47 -3.94 48.54
C LEU A 13 -30.13 -2.61 48.15
N LEU A 14 -30.55 -1.79 49.14
CA LEU A 14 -31.08 -0.44 48.92
C LEU A 14 -30.00 0.55 48.45
N GLY A 15 -28.76 0.40 48.90
CA GLY A 15 -27.60 1.17 48.41
C GLY A 15 -27.25 0.82 46.97
N VAL A 16 -27.31 -0.46 46.59
CA VAL A 16 -27.11 -0.94 45.21
C VAL A 16 -28.28 -0.54 44.31
N LEU A 17 -29.53 -0.62 44.79
CA LEU A 17 -30.71 -0.08 44.09
C LEU A 17 -30.65 1.43 43.95
N GLY A 18 -30.17 2.17 44.97
CA GLY A 18 -29.95 3.61 44.92
C GLY A 18 -28.84 4.02 43.94
N LEU A 19 -27.76 3.24 43.86
CA LEU A 19 -26.69 3.41 42.85
C LEU A 19 -27.16 3.06 41.43
N LEU A 20 -27.99 2.03 41.28
CA LEU A 20 -28.63 1.66 40.01
C LEU A 20 -29.66 2.71 39.58
N TYR A 21 -30.42 3.28 40.53
CA TYR A 21 -31.37 4.36 40.27
C TYR A 21 -30.64 5.68 39.96
N ALA A 22 -29.51 5.97 40.61
CA ALA A 22 -28.66 7.12 40.29
C ALA A 22 -27.93 6.97 38.94
N CYS A 23 -27.50 5.76 38.59
CA CYS A 23 -26.99 5.44 37.25
C CYS A 23 -28.09 5.51 36.18
N ASN A 24 -29.32 5.09 36.48
CA ASN A 24 -30.46 5.24 35.57
C ASN A 24 -30.99 6.69 35.51
N ALA A 25 -30.83 7.50 36.56
CA ALA A 25 -31.19 8.93 36.56
C ALA A 25 -30.20 9.80 35.77
N LYS A 26 -28.91 9.41 35.68
CA LYS A 26 -27.95 9.99 34.72
C LYS A 26 -28.25 9.60 33.27
N ARG A 27 -28.90 8.45 33.04
CA ARG A 27 -29.19 7.87 31.71
C ARG A 27 -30.27 8.62 30.91
N GLY A 28 -31.16 9.36 31.58
CA GLY A 28 -32.13 10.26 30.92
C GLY A 28 -31.52 11.58 30.42
N ASN A 29 -30.22 11.82 30.64
CA ASN A 29 -29.64 13.16 30.49
C ASN A 29 -28.92 13.40 29.15
N VAL A 30 -28.16 12.44 28.58
CA VAL A 30 -27.29 12.73 27.41
C VAL A 30 -28.07 13.06 26.13
N GLU A 31 -28.97 12.19 25.69
CA GLU A 31 -29.75 12.41 24.46
C GLU A 31 -30.58 13.69 24.56
N GLN A 32 -31.25 13.89 25.70
CA GLN A 32 -32.05 15.08 25.96
C GLN A 32 -31.20 16.35 26.01
N GLU A 33 -30.04 16.32 26.66
CA GLU A 33 -29.11 17.46 26.76
C GLU A 33 -28.57 17.86 25.38
N VAL A 34 -28.12 16.89 24.57
CA VAL A 34 -27.64 17.12 23.21
C VAL A 34 -28.75 17.72 22.33
N LEU A 35 -29.94 17.11 22.30
CA LEU A 35 -31.05 17.62 21.50
C LEU A 35 -31.52 18.99 21.98
N SER A 36 -31.63 19.21 23.30
CA SER A 36 -32.03 20.49 23.88
C SER A 36 -31.03 21.59 23.53
N TYR A 37 -29.73 21.29 23.52
CA TYR A 37 -28.68 22.23 23.13
C TYR A 37 -28.87 22.70 21.67
N PHE A 38 -28.99 21.79 20.72
CA PHE A 38 -29.13 22.14 19.30
C PHE A 38 -30.52 22.70 18.93
N GLN A 39 -31.58 22.31 19.64
CA GLN A 39 -32.90 22.94 19.51
C GLN A 39 -32.87 24.41 19.95
N LYS A 40 -32.19 24.72 21.08
CA LYS A 40 -32.04 26.10 21.57
C LYS A 40 -31.23 26.98 20.63
N GLN A 41 -30.26 26.41 19.91
CA GLN A 41 -29.50 27.14 18.88
C GLN A 41 -30.31 27.45 17.61
N GLN A 42 -31.48 26.82 17.42
CA GLN A 42 -32.31 26.98 16.21
C GLN A 42 -31.55 26.71 14.90
N HIS A 43 -30.65 25.73 14.90
CA HIS A 43 -29.85 25.37 13.73
C HIS A 43 -30.27 23.98 13.18
N PRO A 44 -31.13 23.90 12.14
CA PRO A 44 -31.75 22.65 11.69
C PRO A 44 -30.75 21.56 11.28
N GLU A 45 -29.68 21.92 10.58
CA GLU A 45 -28.65 20.96 10.16
C GLU A 45 -27.89 20.36 11.35
N LYS A 46 -27.44 21.17 12.31
CA LYS A 46 -26.79 20.66 13.54
C LYS A 46 -27.73 19.79 14.37
N LEU A 47 -29.01 20.16 14.45
CA LEU A 47 -30.03 19.32 15.10
C LEU A 47 -30.20 17.98 14.36
N LYS A 48 -30.23 17.98 13.03
CA LYS A 48 -30.28 16.75 12.22
C LYS A 48 -29.02 15.89 12.39
N ALA A 49 -27.83 16.50 12.48
CA ALA A 49 -26.59 15.81 12.77
C ALA A 49 -26.61 15.15 14.16
N ALA A 50 -27.11 15.87 15.18
CA ALA A 50 -27.31 15.32 16.53
C ALA A 50 -28.26 14.13 16.53
N GLN A 51 -29.42 14.25 15.88
CA GLN A 51 -30.39 13.17 15.73
C GLN A 51 -29.77 11.96 15.03
N TYR A 52 -29.00 12.18 13.97
CA TYR A 52 -28.32 11.12 13.25
C TYR A 52 -27.32 10.37 14.15
N LEU A 53 -26.43 11.06 14.86
CA LEU A 53 -25.46 10.42 15.75
C LEU A 53 -26.15 9.66 16.88
N LEU A 54 -27.11 10.26 17.57
CA LEU A 54 -27.84 9.63 18.68
C LEU A 54 -28.63 8.39 18.24
N THR A 55 -29.19 8.42 17.03
CA THR A 55 -29.91 7.27 16.47
C THR A 55 -28.95 6.14 16.12
N ASN A 56 -27.80 6.45 15.54
CA ASN A 56 -26.86 5.46 15.00
C ASN A 56 -25.75 5.07 15.96
N MET A 57 -25.57 5.74 17.11
CA MET A 57 -24.60 5.36 18.15
C MET A 57 -25.00 4.10 18.93
N LYS A 58 -26.29 3.74 18.91
CA LYS A 58 -26.83 2.60 19.67
C LYS A 58 -26.21 1.30 19.15
N GLY A 59 -25.50 0.58 20.03
CA GLY A 59 -24.81 -0.66 19.70
C GLY A 59 -23.35 -0.51 19.31
N HIS A 60 -22.83 0.71 19.18
CA HIS A 60 -21.38 0.94 19.09
C HIS A 60 -20.72 0.75 20.46
N TYR A 61 -19.47 0.29 20.45
CA TYR A 61 -18.68 0.02 21.65
C TYR A 61 -17.18 0.10 21.36
N SER A 62 -16.40 0.34 22.41
CA SER A 62 -14.94 0.18 22.40
C SER A 62 -14.55 -1.13 23.09
N LEU A 63 -13.45 -1.75 22.65
CA LEU A 63 -12.85 -2.89 23.36
C LEU A 63 -11.78 -2.40 24.34
N ALA A 64 -11.85 -2.86 25.59
CA ALA A 64 -11.01 -2.39 26.70
C ALA A 64 -10.51 -3.55 27.59
N GLY A 65 -9.68 -3.22 28.58
CA GLY A 65 -9.20 -4.13 29.63
C GLY A 65 -7.72 -4.52 29.53
N PRO A 66 -7.21 -5.32 30.48
CA PRO A 66 -5.76 -5.56 30.59
C PRO A 66 -5.09 -6.14 29.34
N ASN A 67 -5.80 -6.95 28.55
CA ASN A 67 -5.27 -7.47 27.29
C ASN A 67 -5.21 -6.40 26.20
N TYR A 68 -6.18 -5.48 26.18
CA TYR A 68 -6.19 -4.34 25.28
C TYR A 68 -5.06 -3.37 25.64
N ASP A 69 -4.89 -3.05 26.92
CA ASP A 69 -3.85 -2.13 27.39
C ASP A 69 -2.44 -2.66 27.05
N LYS A 70 -2.21 -3.96 27.24
CA LYS A 70 -0.97 -4.63 26.81
C LYS A 70 -0.79 -4.59 25.29
N TYR A 71 -1.86 -4.77 24.52
CA TYR A 71 -1.79 -4.71 23.06
C TYR A 71 -1.35 -3.32 22.58
N VAL A 72 -1.95 -2.26 23.13
CA VAL A 72 -1.55 -0.87 22.82
C VAL A 72 -0.12 -0.59 23.28
N GLN A 73 0.28 -1.05 24.47
CA GLN A 73 1.66 -0.89 24.95
C GLN A 73 2.67 -1.56 24.01
N ILE A 74 2.42 -2.80 23.57
CA ILE A 74 3.30 -3.48 22.61
C ILE A 74 3.40 -2.69 21.32
N PHE A 75 2.30 -2.11 20.86
CA PHE A 75 2.33 -1.29 19.65
C PHE A 75 3.27 -0.08 19.80
N HIS A 76 3.29 0.58 20.96
CA HIS A 76 4.28 1.64 21.27
C HIS A 76 5.71 1.10 21.32
N GLU A 77 5.92 -0.07 21.90
CA GLU A 77 7.25 -0.69 21.93
C GLU A 77 7.75 -1.06 20.53
N ILE A 78 6.85 -1.44 19.62
CA ILE A 78 7.18 -1.80 18.24
C ILE A 78 7.37 -0.57 17.35
N SER A 79 6.65 0.53 17.58
CA SER A 79 6.76 1.73 16.73
C SER A 79 8.16 2.33 16.74
N ILE A 80 8.88 2.23 17.87
CA ILE A 80 10.27 2.70 18.01
C ILE A 80 11.31 1.73 17.45
N ILE A 81 10.92 0.49 17.14
CA ILE A 81 11.82 -0.50 16.53
C ILE A 81 11.98 -0.17 15.03
N PRO A 82 13.17 -0.36 14.44
CA PRO A 82 13.35 -0.27 13.00
C PRO A 82 12.35 -1.10 12.19
N GLY A 83 11.75 -0.49 11.15
CA GLY A 83 10.65 -1.08 10.37
C GLY A 83 10.89 -2.50 9.86
N ASP A 84 12.11 -2.81 9.41
CA ASP A 84 12.51 -4.13 8.93
C ASP A 84 12.55 -5.22 10.02
N LYS A 85 12.70 -4.81 11.29
CA LYS A 85 12.70 -5.70 12.46
C LYS A 85 11.32 -5.81 13.13
N ARG A 86 10.39 -4.88 12.85
CA ARG A 86 9.08 -4.82 13.53
C ARG A 86 8.25 -6.09 13.37
N ASN A 87 8.20 -6.65 12.15
CA ASN A 87 7.40 -7.85 11.87
C ASN A 87 7.84 -9.08 12.67
N ALA A 88 9.15 -9.23 12.92
CA ALA A 88 9.66 -10.30 13.77
C ALA A 88 9.41 -9.98 15.26
N ALA A 89 9.71 -8.73 15.66
CA ALA A 89 9.63 -8.30 17.04
C ALA A 89 8.20 -8.32 17.60
N ILE A 90 7.19 -7.99 16.80
CA ILE A 90 5.81 -7.94 17.28
C ILE A 90 5.38 -9.30 17.83
N MET A 91 5.64 -10.38 17.09
CA MET A 91 5.28 -11.74 17.46
C MET A 91 5.95 -12.18 18.77
N ASP A 92 7.24 -11.87 18.91
CA ASP A 92 7.98 -12.14 20.14
C ASP A 92 7.41 -11.36 21.33
N ARG A 93 7.06 -10.08 21.13
CA ARG A 93 6.45 -9.24 22.18
C ARG A 93 5.06 -9.73 22.57
N MET A 94 4.21 -10.12 21.62
CA MET A 94 2.86 -10.63 21.91
C MET A 94 2.94 -11.90 22.75
N ASN A 95 3.85 -12.82 22.39
CA ASN A 95 4.09 -14.05 23.13
C ASN A 95 4.68 -13.79 24.51
N PHE A 96 5.64 -12.86 24.62
CA PHE A 96 6.28 -12.48 25.88
C PHE A 96 5.26 -11.91 26.88
N HIS A 97 4.38 -11.02 26.43
CA HIS A 97 3.35 -10.38 27.27
C HIS A 97 2.12 -11.26 27.53
N LYS A 98 2.02 -12.41 26.85
CA LYS A 98 0.93 -13.39 26.96
C LYS A 98 -0.43 -12.73 26.80
N ILE A 99 -0.63 -12.00 25.71
CA ILE A 99 -1.94 -11.38 25.43
C ILE A 99 -2.95 -12.49 25.11
N GLY A 100 -4.07 -12.49 25.82
CA GLY A 100 -5.21 -13.38 25.52
C GLY A 100 -6.31 -12.66 24.72
N ASP A 101 -7.29 -13.43 24.26
CA ASP A 101 -8.36 -12.95 23.36
C ASP A 101 -9.61 -12.43 24.10
N SER A 102 -9.51 -12.22 25.42
CA SER A 102 -10.61 -11.71 26.24
C SER A 102 -10.51 -10.20 26.39
N PHE A 103 -11.52 -9.49 25.90
CA PHE A 103 -11.67 -8.03 26.00
C PHE A 103 -13.00 -7.67 26.66
N PHE A 104 -13.06 -6.52 27.33
CA PHE A 104 -14.30 -5.96 27.84
C PHE A 104 -14.95 -5.06 26.80
N MET A 105 -16.26 -5.15 26.67
CA MET A 105 -17.05 -4.29 25.80
C MET A 105 -17.54 -3.08 26.58
N GLU A 106 -17.10 -1.88 26.19
CA GLU A 106 -17.60 -0.62 26.73
C GLU A 106 -18.51 0.05 25.70
N LYS A 107 -19.83 -0.02 25.93
CA LYS A 107 -20.80 0.56 25.00
C LYS A 107 -20.82 2.09 25.07
N ASP A 108 -20.91 2.71 23.90
CA ASP A 108 -20.93 4.17 23.74
C ASP A 108 -22.05 4.87 24.51
N GLU A 109 -23.21 4.22 24.59
CA GLU A 109 -24.38 4.69 25.35
C GLU A 109 -24.09 4.88 26.85
N ASN A 110 -23.03 4.24 27.38
CA ASN A 110 -22.64 4.35 28.78
C ASN A 110 -21.36 5.17 28.97
N SER A 111 -20.52 5.32 27.95
CA SER A 111 -19.20 5.99 28.06
C SER A 111 -19.18 7.42 27.51
N LEU A 112 -20.01 7.76 26.51
CA LEU A 112 -20.02 9.09 25.90
C LEU A 112 -20.86 10.10 26.69
N THR A 113 -20.38 11.34 26.75
CA THR A 113 -21.07 12.46 27.40
C THR A 113 -21.76 13.37 26.38
N ALA A 114 -22.78 14.12 26.84
CA ALA A 114 -23.42 15.16 26.01
C ALA A 114 -22.41 16.22 25.56
N GLU A 115 -21.51 16.63 26.46
CA GLU A 115 -20.44 17.59 26.17
C GLU A 115 -19.54 17.11 25.02
N TYR A 116 -19.16 15.83 25.00
CA TYR A 116 -18.36 15.25 23.92
C TYR A 116 -19.10 15.34 22.58
N LEU A 117 -20.34 14.86 22.52
CA LEU A 117 -21.15 14.85 21.30
C LEU A 117 -21.42 16.26 20.78
N ILE A 118 -21.75 17.21 21.67
CA ILE A 118 -21.97 18.61 21.32
C ILE A 118 -20.70 19.21 20.71
N LYS A 119 -19.54 19.07 21.39
CA LYS A 119 -18.27 19.60 20.90
C LYS A 119 -17.87 18.97 19.56
N HIS A 120 -18.09 17.67 19.40
CA HIS A 120 -17.81 16.95 18.16
C HIS A 120 -18.66 17.48 17.00
N ILE A 121 -19.99 17.59 17.18
CA ILE A 121 -20.90 18.09 16.14
C ILE A 121 -20.55 19.54 15.78
N GLU A 122 -20.34 20.40 16.77
CA GLU A 122 -19.96 21.81 16.56
C GLU A 122 -18.68 21.92 15.73
N TYR A 123 -17.65 21.16 16.10
CA TYR A 123 -16.35 21.23 15.45
C TYR A 123 -16.39 20.69 14.02
N VAL A 124 -16.98 19.50 13.81
CA VAL A 124 -17.09 18.88 12.48
C VAL A 124 -17.95 19.72 11.54
N TYR A 125 -19.06 20.26 12.05
CA TYR A 125 -19.92 21.14 11.26
C TYR A 125 -19.20 22.45 10.88
N ALA A 126 -18.42 23.04 11.78
CA ALA A 126 -17.65 24.25 11.47
C ALA A 126 -16.57 24.04 10.39
N ILE A 127 -16.01 22.82 10.28
CA ILE A 127 -15.14 22.42 9.16
C ILE A 127 -15.97 22.28 7.88
N TRP A 128 -17.06 21.52 7.95
CA TRP A 128 -17.96 21.27 6.83
C TRP A 128 -18.50 22.57 6.21
N GLU A 129 -18.81 23.57 7.03
CA GLU A 129 -19.32 24.87 6.56
C GLU A 129 -18.32 25.62 5.67
N LYS A 130 -17.02 25.36 5.85
CA LYS A 130 -15.93 26.08 5.16
C LYS A 130 -15.41 25.35 3.92
N VAL A 131 -15.66 24.06 3.77
CA VAL A 131 -15.14 23.32 2.61
C VAL A 131 -15.83 23.76 1.32
N PRO A 132 -15.09 23.88 0.20
CA PRO A 132 -15.64 24.47 -1.02
C PRO A 132 -16.68 23.57 -1.71
N TRP A 133 -16.64 22.25 -1.47
CA TRP A 133 -17.58 21.28 -2.04
C TRP A 133 -18.89 21.13 -1.25
N ARG A 134 -19.07 21.77 -0.08
CA ARG A 134 -20.27 21.56 0.77
C ARG A 134 -21.58 21.63 -0.03
N LYS A 135 -21.68 22.59 -0.95
CA LYS A 135 -22.90 22.85 -1.74
C LYS A 135 -23.22 21.76 -2.75
N ASP A 136 -22.24 20.93 -3.11
CA ASP A 136 -22.43 19.83 -4.05
C ASP A 136 -22.99 18.58 -3.36
N TYR A 137 -22.89 18.50 -2.03
CA TYR A 137 -23.25 17.33 -1.25
C TYR A 137 -24.61 17.47 -0.56
N SER A 138 -25.34 16.35 -0.47
CA SER A 138 -26.48 16.26 0.42
C SER A 138 -26.02 16.27 1.87
N PHE A 139 -26.85 16.81 2.77
CA PHE A 139 -26.55 16.78 4.20
C PHE A 139 -26.49 15.35 4.77
N ASP A 140 -27.15 14.38 4.12
CA ASP A 140 -27.10 12.98 4.54
C ASP A 140 -25.71 12.34 4.27
N ILE A 141 -25.03 12.72 3.18
CA ILE A 141 -23.64 12.29 2.94
C ILE A 141 -22.72 12.84 4.03
N PHE A 142 -22.90 14.10 4.43
CA PHE A 142 -22.16 14.66 5.56
C PHE A 142 -22.37 13.84 6.83
N CYS A 143 -23.63 13.55 7.18
CA CYS A 143 -23.97 12.76 8.36
C CYS A 143 -23.35 11.35 8.31
N GLU A 144 -23.33 10.70 7.16
CA GLU A 144 -22.88 9.30 7.05
C GLU A 144 -21.36 9.14 6.89
N TYR A 145 -20.69 10.07 6.22
CA TYR A 145 -19.32 9.86 5.74
C TYR A 145 -18.30 10.90 6.23
N VAL A 146 -18.74 11.94 6.96
CA VAL A 146 -17.86 12.96 7.59
C VAL A 146 -18.08 13.04 9.10
N LEU A 147 -19.35 13.14 9.52
CA LEU A 147 -19.75 13.32 10.91
C LEU A 147 -19.36 12.20 11.91
N PRO A 148 -19.29 10.90 11.54
CA PRO A 148 -19.05 9.85 12.54
C PRO A 148 -17.75 10.01 13.32
N TYR A 149 -17.83 9.85 14.64
CA TYR A 149 -16.69 9.97 15.57
C TYR A 149 -15.83 8.70 15.67
N ARG A 150 -16.14 7.67 14.86
CA ARG A 150 -15.42 6.38 14.82
C ARG A 150 -15.57 5.66 13.48
N ILE A 151 -14.78 4.62 13.30
CA ILE A 151 -14.80 3.70 12.16
C ILE A 151 -15.21 2.30 12.59
N GLU A 152 -14.68 1.79 13.71
CA GLU A 152 -14.97 0.46 14.24
C GLU A 152 -15.14 0.48 15.77
N ASN A 153 -14.31 -0.28 16.49
CA ASN A 153 -14.37 -0.51 17.94
C ASN A 153 -13.16 0.07 18.67
N GLU A 154 -12.49 1.06 18.05
CA GLU A 154 -11.43 1.81 18.69
C GLU A 154 -11.96 2.58 19.91
N HIS A 155 -11.08 2.89 20.86
CA HIS A 155 -11.41 3.83 21.92
C HIS A 155 -11.74 5.21 21.33
N HIS A 156 -12.91 5.74 21.70
CA HIS A 156 -13.32 7.08 21.28
C HIS A 156 -12.35 8.14 21.81
N SER A 157 -12.03 9.12 20.98
CA SER A 157 -11.17 10.24 21.32
C SER A 157 -11.59 11.49 20.54
N ASN A 158 -10.93 12.62 20.78
CA ASN A 158 -11.14 13.86 20.01
C ASN A 158 -10.25 13.91 18.77
N TRP A 159 -10.11 12.81 18.05
CA TRP A 159 -9.13 12.68 16.95
C TRP A 159 -9.38 13.68 15.82
N ILE A 160 -10.64 13.98 15.45
CA ILE A 160 -10.94 14.93 14.37
C ILE A 160 -10.21 16.26 14.57
N ARG A 161 -10.20 16.79 15.80
CA ARG A 161 -9.52 18.03 16.11
C ARG A 161 -8.01 17.94 15.90
N HIS A 162 -7.38 16.89 16.43
CA HIS A 162 -5.93 16.70 16.34
C HIS A 162 -5.48 16.54 14.88
N PHE A 163 -6.22 15.72 14.10
CA PHE A 163 -5.94 15.53 12.68
C PHE A 163 -6.21 16.82 11.88
N HIS A 164 -7.30 17.53 12.14
CA HIS A 164 -7.58 18.79 11.43
C HIS A 164 -6.48 19.83 11.72
N GLU A 165 -6.07 20.01 12.98
CA GLU A 165 -4.99 20.93 13.35
C GLU A 165 -3.65 20.56 12.70
N ALA A 166 -3.37 19.27 12.50
CA ALA A 166 -2.16 18.79 11.84
C ALA A 166 -2.17 18.95 10.31
N PHE A 167 -3.34 18.78 9.66
CA PHE A 167 -3.43 18.69 8.20
C PHE A 167 -4.08 19.90 7.52
N ALA A 168 -4.82 20.76 8.21
CA ALA A 168 -5.55 21.86 7.56
C ALA A 168 -4.62 22.84 6.79
N GLY A 169 -3.43 23.10 7.35
CA GLY A 169 -2.47 24.04 6.75
C GLY A 169 -1.83 23.56 5.43
N ILE A 170 -1.98 22.29 5.05
CA ILE A 170 -1.37 21.78 3.81
C ILE A 170 -1.99 22.40 2.54
N PHE A 171 -3.19 22.97 2.66
CA PHE A 171 -3.96 23.55 1.56
C PHE A 171 -3.61 25.00 1.24
N ASP A 172 -2.90 25.68 2.15
CA ASP A 172 -2.49 27.08 1.97
C ASP A 172 -1.28 27.21 1.02
N GLU A 173 -0.60 26.10 0.70
CA GLU A 173 0.67 26.07 -0.01
C GLU A 173 0.70 25.04 -1.14
N LEU A 174 1.42 25.37 -2.21
CA LEU A 174 1.74 24.47 -3.31
C LEU A 174 2.90 23.53 -2.93
N HIS A 175 2.85 22.29 -3.42
CA HIS A 175 3.84 21.27 -3.13
C HIS A 175 4.67 20.86 -4.34
N PHE A 176 5.91 21.32 -4.32
CA PHE A 176 6.89 20.97 -5.33
C PHE A 176 7.61 19.67 -4.98
N ALA A 177 7.84 18.84 -6.00
CA ALA A 177 8.54 17.57 -5.90
C ALA A 177 10.06 17.75 -5.71
N GLY A 178 10.61 18.92 -6.03
CA GLY A 178 12.02 19.25 -5.87
C GLY A 178 12.33 20.73 -6.06
N GLY A 179 13.61 21.09 -5.90
CA GLY A 179 14.11 22.46 -5.87
C GLY A 179 15.54 22.59 -6.40
N THR A 180 16.39 23.33 -5.67
CA THR A 180 17.84 23.38 -5.93
C THR A 180 18.56 22.25 -5.19
N VAL A 181 19.16 21.32 -5.93
CA VAL A 181 19.92 20.19 -5.39
C VAL A 181 21.39 20.56 -5.16
N TYR A 182 21.91 20.22 -3.98
CA TYR A 182 23.29 20.35 -3.56
C TYR A 182 23.82 18.98 -3.15
N LYS A 183 24.67 18.35 -3.97
CA LYS A 183 25.17 16.99 -3.73
C LYS A 183 26.20 16.99 -2.62
N ALA A 184 26.08 16.08 -1.66
CA ALA A 184 27.01 15.98 -0.55
C ALA A 184 28.45 15.67 -1.03
N VAL A 185 28.61 14.92 -2.12
CA VAL A 185 29.93 14.61 -2.69
C VAL A 185 30.70 15.86 -3.10
N ASP A 186 30.01 16.89 -3.59
CA ASP A 186 30.63 18.15 -4.03
C ASP A 186 31.18 18.98 -2.85
N TYR A 187 30.74 18.67 -1.62
CA TYR A 187 31.14 19.34 -0.37
C TYR A 187 32.00 18.45 0.55
N CYS A 188 32.45 17.29 0.06
CA CYS A 188 33.27 16.36 0.85
C CYS A 188 34.56 15.97 0.11
N ALA A 189 35.70 16.53 0.52
CA ALA A 189 37.00 16.19 -0.06
C ALA A 189 37.58 14.84 0.44
N ASP A 190 37.10 14.35 1.59
CA ASP A 190 37.57 13.10 2.18
C ASP A 190 36.91 11.89 1.52
N SER A 191 37.59 11.34 0.51
CA SER A 191 37.14 10.14 -0.21
C SER A 191 37.01 8.89 0.66
N THR A 192 37.59 8.84 1.87
CA THR A 192 37.42 7.70 2.78
C THR A 192 36.00 7.60 3.36
N ARG A 193 35.23 8.68 3.24
CA ARG A 193 33.80 8.73 3.62
C ARG A 193 32.88 8.33 2.47
N TYR A 194 33.40 8.08 1.28
CA TYR A 194 32.57 7.80 0.12
C TYR A 194 31.99 6.40 0.22
N ILE A 195 30.68 6.30 0.02
CA ILE A 195 29.98 5.04 -0.15
C ILE A 195 29.66 4.93 -1.64
N PRO A 196 30.46 4.16 -2.41
CA PRO A 196 30.19 3.95 -3.81
C PRO A 196 28.94 3.10 -3.96
N MET A 197 27.97 3.60 -4.73
CA MET A 197 26.77 2.83 -5.05
C MET A 197 27.03 2.00 -6.30
N PRO A 198 26.99 0.66 -6.22
CA PRO A 198 27.30 -0.22 -7.36
C PRO A 198 26.33 -0.10 -8.55
N ASP A 199 25.19 0.57 -8.34
CA ASP A 199 24.01 0.50 -9.20
C ASP A 199 23.48 1.85 -9.69
N GLY A 200 24.02 2.96 -9.20
CA GLY A 200 23.55 4.30 -9.52
C GLY A 200 24.28 4.88 -10.73
N ASP A 201 23.54 5.51 -11.64
CA ASP A 201 24.09 6.21 -12.80
C ASP A 201 24.94 7.46 -12.44
N SER A 202 25.06 7.86 -11.16
CA SER A 202 26.05 8.86 -10.67
C SER A 202 25.89 9.25 -9.19
N THR A 203 25.78 8.31 -8.23
CA THR A 203 25.62 8.70 -6.80
C THR A 203 26.69 8.08 -5.91
N THR A 204 27.68 8.90 -5.55
CA THR A 204 28.55 8.64 -4.41
C THR A 204 27.91 9.27 -3.18
N LEU A 205 27.59 8.48 -2.16
CA LEU A 205 27.06 9.00 -0.90
C LEU A 205 28.20 9.35 0.06
N ILE A 206 27.94 10.26 0.98
CA ILE A 206 28.89 10.63 2.03
C ILE A 206 28.46 10.03 3.36
N LYS A 207 29.31 9.15 3.90
CA LYS A 207 29.12 8.59 5.25
C LYS A 207 29.32 9.67 6.30
N LEU A 208 28.33 9.84 7.17
CA LEU A 208 28.41 10.64 8.38
C LEU A 208 28.39 9.72 9.61
N ARG A 209 29.46 9.71 10.40
CA ARG A 209 29.54 8.99 11.68
C ARG A 209 29.24 9.91 12.87
N PRO A 210 28.45 9.43 13.85
CA PRO A 210 28.15 10.17 15.08
C PRO A 210 29.40 10.70 15.79
N GLY A 211 29.36 11.96 16.22
CA GLY A 211 30.44 12.62 16.97
C GLY A 211 31.75 12.85 16.19
N LYS A 212 31.88 12.36 14.96
CA LYS A 212 33.12 12.42 14.17
C LYS A 212 32.97 13.26 12.92
N ASP A 213 31.95 12.98 12.12
CA ASP A 213 31.82 13.56 10.79
C ASP A 213 30.72 14.64 10.76
N ARG A 214 30.99 15.69 9.99
CA ARG A 214 30.02 16.71 9.57
C ARG A 214 30.29 17.09 8.12
N ILE A 215 29.33 17.75 7.49
CA ILE A 215 29.47 18.32 6.16
C ILE A 215 28.82 19.69 6.14
N THR A 216 29.48 20.67 5.54
CA THR A 216 28.98 22.05 5.48
C THR A 216 28.72 22.42 4.04
N PHE A 217 27.45 22.69 3.75
CA PHE A 217 26.99 23.27 2.48
C PHE A 217 27.10 24.79 2.62
N ASP A 218 28.21 25.38 2.19
CA ASP A 218 28.55 26.79 2.44
C ASP A 218 28.12 27.75 1.33
N SER A 219 27.54 27.21 0.26
CA SER A 219 27.23 27.93 -0.98
C SER A 219 25.77 27.77 -1.40
N ILE A 220 24.85 27.67 -0.43
CA ILE A 220 23.42 27.54 -0.71
C ILE A 220 22.87 28.91 -1.10
N HIS A 221 22.64 29.10 -2.40
CA HIS A 221 22.07 30.33 -2.92
C HIS A 221 20.54 30.29 -2.89
N VAL A 222 19.93 31.34 -2.33
CA VAL A 222 18.49 31.57 -2.30
C VAL A 222 18.19 32.93 -2.92
N ALA A 223 17.28 32.97 -3.90
CA ALA A 223 17.04 34.18 -4.68
C ALA A 223 16.17 35.23 -3.96
N THR A 224 15.33 34.79 -3.03
CA THR A 224 14.38 35.64 -2.28
C THR A 224 14.24 35.16 -0.84
N ASP A 225 14.12 36.11 0.10
CA ASP A 225 13.82 35.81 1.50
C ASP A 225 12.55 34.96 1.65
N GLY A 226 12.48 34.19 2.74
CA GLY A 226 11.28 33.50 3.18
C GLY A 226 11.46 31.99 3.32
N GLU A 227 10.39 31.32 3.74
CA GLU A 227 10.41 29.89 4.02
C GLU A 227 10.74 29.05 2.79
N LYS A 228 11.52 27.99 3.00
CA LYS A 228 11.83 26.93 2.04
C LYS A 228 11.78 25.59 2.76
N TRP A 229 11.52 24.52 2.00
CA TRP A 229 11.69 23.16 2.49
C TRP A 229 13.13 22.72 2.23
N ILE A 230 13.81 22.26 3.27
CA ILE A 230 15.06 21.52 3.18
C ILE A 230 14.70 20.06 3.11
N ARG A 231 14.94 19.42 1.97
CA ARG A 231 14.84 17.97 1.83
C ARG A 231 16.23 17.35 1.97
N ILE A 232 16.34 16.34 2.83
CA ILE A 232 17.54 15.52 2.98
C ILE A 232 17.29 14.19 2.28
N GLN A 233 18.10 13.86 1.29
CA GLN A 233 18.10 12.55 0.63
C GLN A 233 19.19 11.68 1.25
N TYR A 234 18.82 10.53 1.82
CA TYR A 234 19.75 9.72 2.60
C TYR A 234 19.45 8.22 2.55
N THR A 235 20.39 7.46 3.08
CA THR A 235 20.21 6.07 3.53
C THR A 235 20.72 5.93 4.96
N SER A 236 20.15 5.00 5.72
CA SER A 236 20.47 4.76 7.13
C SER A 236 20.70 3.27 7.37
N GLY A 237 21.38 2.94 8.46
CA GLY A 237 21.61 1.55 8.86
C GLY A 237 20.33 0.86 9.35
N LEU A 238 20.49 -0.30 9.99
CA LEU A 238 19.39 -1.00 10.63
C LEU A 238 18.70 -0.13 11.69
N ASP A 239 19.44 0.70 12.42
CA ASP A 239 18.88 1.52 13.50
C ASP A 239 18.61 2.96 13.03
N SER A 240 17.54 3.58 13.55
CA SER A 240 17.16 4.96 13.22
C SER A 240 18.28 5.93 13.57
N ALA A 241 18.51 6.94 12.72
CA ALA A 241 19.48 7.98 12.97
C ALA A 241 18.79 9.30 13.31
N ARG A 242 19.49 10.17 14.05
CA ARG A 242 19.05 11.54 14.28
C ARG A 242 20.00 12.48 13.58
N VAL A 243 19.48 13.24 12.62
CA VAL A 243 20.24 14.27 11.92
C VAL A 243 20.15 15.58 12.68
N ARG A 244 21.25 16.31 12.70
CA ARG A 244 21.35 17.66 13.23
C ARG A 244 21.75 18.60 12.10
N LEU A 245 20.95 19.65 11.91
CA LEU A 245 21.24 20.75 11.00
C LEU A 245 21.63 21.99 11.81
N VAL A 246 22.71 22.67 11.41
CA VAL A 246 23.04 24.01 11.90
C VAL A 246 22.99 24.97 10.72
N ILE A 247 22.01 25.88 10.72
CA ILE A 247 21.74 26.79 9.61
C ILE A 247 22.29 28.17 9.96
N ASN A 248 23.08 28.74 9.07
CA ASN A 248 23.73 30.06 9.22
C ASN A 248 24.49 30.22 10.56
N GLY A 249 25.01 29.11 11.11
CA GLY A 249 25.76 29.06 12.37
C GLY A 249 24.95 29.32 13.65
N LYS A 250 23.61 29.43 13.57
CA LYS A 250 22.76 29.83 14.70
C LYS A 250 21.63 28.84 14.96
N ASP A 251 20.85 28.53 13.94
CA ASP A 251 19.63 27.75 14.10
C ASP A 251 19.96 26.26 14.08
N THR A 252 19.71 25.58 15.21
CA THR A 252 19.93 24.14 15.32
C THR A 252 18.60 23.40 15.24
N ILE A 253 18.47 22.52 14.25
CA ILE A 253 17.33 21.62 14.09
C ILE A 253 17.79 20.18 14.32
N SER A 254 16.98 19.39 15.01
CA SER A 254 17.21 17.94 15.17
C SER A 254 16.00 17.18 14.66
N GLN A 255 16.24 16.16 13.83
CA GLN A 255 15.19 15.40 13.17
C GLN A 255 15.52 13.91 13.19
N ASN A 256 14.56 13.09 13.58
CA ASN A 256 14.68 11.63 13.49
C ASN A 256 14.51 11.18 12.03
N LEU A 257 15.27 10.18 11.64
CA LEU A 257 15.32 9.59 10.30
C LEU A 257 14.85 8.14 10.34
N ASN A 258 13.97 7.79 9.40
CA ASN A 258 13.53 6.41 9.19
C ASN A 258 14.70 5.52 8.74
N THR A 259 14.61 4.22 9.02
CA THR A 259 15.62 3.22 8.67
C THR A 259 15.53 2.80 7.20
N ALA A 260 16.68 2.65 6.52
CA ALA A 260 16.75 2.05 5.18
C ALA A 260 17.16 0.56 5.21
N GLY A 261 17.45 0.05 6.41
CA GLY A 261 17.97 -1.29 6.67
C GLY A 261 19.46 -1.45 6.36
N SER A 262 20.07 -0.56 5.58
CA SER A 262 21.50 -0.59 5.25
C SER A 262 22.00 0.74 4.71
N LEU A 263 23.25 1.09 5.05
CA LEU A 263 23.96 2.24 4.47
C LEU A 263 24.32 2.06 2.99
N TYR A 264 24.24 0.83 2.47
CA TYR A 264 24.70 0.47 1.13
C TYR A 264 23.52 0.16 0.21
N CYS A 265 22.49 1.00 0.26
CA CYS A 265 21.33 0.90 -0.59
C CYS A 265 21.03 2.22 -1.30
N TYR A 266 20.30 2.16 -2.41
CA TYR A 266 19.89 3.37 -3.13
C TYR A 266 19.12 4.27 -2.15
N PRO A 267 19.48 5.56 -2.02
CA PRO A 267 18.84 6.43 -1.05
C PRO A 267 17.39 6.66 -1.51
N GLY A 268 16.46 5.90 -0.92
CA GLY A 268 15.02 6.03 -1.17
C GLY A 268 14.31 6.88 -0.12
N HIS A 269 14.97 7.15 1.02
CA HIS A 269 14.37 7.86 2.15
C HIS A 269 14.62 9.35 2.10
N GLN A 270 13.59 10.12 2.41
CA GLN A 270 13.60 11.57 2.39
C GLN A 270 12.98 12.10 3.68
N VAL A 271 13.54 13.19 4.20
CA VAL A 271 12.86 14.00 5.23
C VAL A 271 12.83 15.46 4.78
N ARG A 272 11.73 16.16 5.07
CA ARG A 272 11.56 17.58 4.75
C ARG A 272 11.42 18.40 6.02
N ILE A 273 12.16 19.50 6.09
CA ILE A 273 12.18 20.44 7.21
C ILE A 273 11.93 21.83 6.67
N LYS A 274 10.92 22.53 7.17
CA LYS A 274 10.63 23.91 6.75
C LYS A 274 11.49 24.88 7.56
N HIS A 275 12.13 25.84 6.89
CA HIS A 275 12.98 26.83 7.55
C HIS A 275 13.01 28.15 6.77
N PRO A 276 13.05 29.33 7.42
CA PRO A 276 13.25 30.61 6.76
C PRO A 276 14.68 30.76 6.22
N PHE A 277 14.82 31.25 5.00
CA PHE A 277 16.11 31.61 4.40
C PHE A 277 16.19 33.09 4.11
N HIS A 278 17.42 33.63 4.15
CA HIS A 278 17.70 34.97 3.68
C HIS A 278 18.11 34.94 2.20
N LYS A 279 17.82 36.02 1.47
CA LYS A 279 18.31 36.22 0.12
C LYS A 279 19.84 36.24 0.10
N GLY A 280 20.42 35.52 -0.85
CA GLY A 280 21.87 35.40 -1.02
C GLY A 280 22.39 34.04 -0.59
N ILE A 281 23.62 34.02 -0.08
CA ILE A 281 24.30 32.78 0.32
C ILE A 281 23.92 32.44 1.77
N ASN A 282 23.53 31.19 1.97
CA ASN A 282 23.25 30.60 3.28
C ASN A 282 24.15 29.38 3.48
N THR A 283 24.32 28.98 4.74
CA THR A 283 25.10 27.79 5.11
C THR A 283 24.24 26.78 5.85
N ILE A 284 24.45 25.49 5.58
CA ILE A 284 23.85 24.39 6.34
C ILE A 284 24.96 23.39 6.69
N GLU A 285 25.25 23.23 7.99
CA GLU A 285 26.05 22.10 8.48
C GLU A 285 25.12 20.92 8.80
N VAL A 286 25.47 19.73 8.29
CA VAL A 286 24.76 18.48 8.54
C VAL A 286 25.67 17.53 9.32
N SER A 287 25.16 17.00 10.42
CA SER A 287 25.82 15.97 11.24
C SER A 287 24.80 14.97 11.78
N VAL A 288 25.27 13.89 12.39
CA VAL A 288 24.40 12.90 13.04
C VAL A 288 24.80 12.68 14.50
N SER A 289 23.80 12.40 15.33
CA SER A 289 23.98 12.29 16.78
C SER A 289 24.12 10.86 17.28
N ASP A 290 23.45 9.88 16.65
CA ASP A 290 23.20 8.57 17.27
C ASP A 290 23.78 7.42 16.42
N ASN A 291 23.34 7.35 15.16
CA ASN A 291 23.69 6.29 14.20
C ASN A 291 24.17 6.89 12.88
N PRO A 292 25.05 6.19 12.14
CA PRO A 292 25.57 6.69 10.89
C PRO A 292 24.50 6.75 9.78
N ILE A 293 24.71 7.65 8.83
CA ILE A 293 23.94 7.73 7.58
C ILE A 293 24.86 7.83 6.37
N GLY A 294 24.33 7.45 5.20
CA GLY A 294 24.87 7.86 3.90
C GLY A 294 24.05 9.03 3.38
N LEU A 295 24.63 10.21 3.28
CA LEU A 295 24.00 11.42 2.75
C LEU A 295 24.23 11.50 1.24
N ASP A 296 23.15 11.68 0.46
CA ASP A 296 23.23 11.91 -0.99
C ASP A 296 23.30 13.40 -1.30
N TYR A 297 22.23 14.14 -1.01
CA TYR A 297 22.12 15.55 -1.28
C TYR A 297 21.17 16.27 -0.33
N LEU A 298 21.30 17.59 -0.27
CA LEU A 298 20.26 18.49 0.19
C LEU A 298 19.50 19.06 -1.01
N ASP A 299 18.20 19.24 -0.89
CA ASP A 299 17.38 19.91 -1.89
C ASP A 299 16.57 21.03 -1.24
N ILE A 300 16.75 22.26 -1.75
CA ILE A 300 16.10 23.46 -1.25
C ILE A 300 14.90 23.76 -2.15
N ILE A 301 13.72 23.42 -1.65
CA ILE A 301 12.46 23.42 -2.38
C ILE A 301 11.67 24.69 -2.03
N PRO A 302 11.14 25.42 -3.02
CA PRO A 302 10.36 26.63 -2.78
C PRO A 302 9.06 26.34 -2.03
N VAL A 303 8.62 27.33 -1.25
CA VAL A 303 7.30 27.38 -0.64
C VAL A 303 6.54 28.51 -1.32
N GLU A 304 5.38 28.20 -1.91
CA GLU A 304 4.54 29.16 -2.61
C GLU A 304 3.11 29.05 -2.10
N LYS A 305 2.45 30.19 -1.92
CA LYS A 305 1.04 30.22 -1.51
C LYS A 305 0.15 29.64 -2.61
N PHE A 306 -0.92 29.01 -2.19
CA PHE A 306 -2.01 28.61 -3.07
C PHE A 306 -2.97 29.80 -3.27
N TYR A 307 -3.15 30.23 -4.53
CA TYR A 307 -3.92 31.43 -4.87
C TYR A 307 -5.30 31.15 -5.47
N ARG A 308 -5.68 29.88 -5.64
CA ARG A 308 -6.98 29.53 -6.23
C ARG A 308 -8.11 30.04 -5.33
N ASN A 309 -9.18 30.54 -5.93
CA ASN A 309 -10.32 31.20 -5.27
C ASN A 309 -10.03 32.61 -4.69
N THR A 310 -8.88 33.20 -5.01
CA THR A 310 -8.63 34.63 -4.75
C THR A 310 -8.99 35.47 -5.97
N SER A 311 -9.31 36.76 -5.78
CA SER A 311 -9.54 37.71 -6.88
C SER A 311 -8.33 37.91 -7.80
N ALA A 312 -7.13 37.52 -7.35
CA ALA A 312 -5.89 37.59 -8.12
C ALA A 312 -5.77 36.47 -9.18
N PHE A 313 -6.46 35.34 -9.00
CA PHE A 313 -6.35 34.18 -9.91
C PHE A 313 -7.46 34.18 -10.96
N LYS A 314 -7.13 34.47 -12.23
CA LYS A 314 -8.10 34.67 -13.32
C LYS A 314 -8.07 33.56 -14.39
N ILE A 315 -7.33 32.47 -14.15
CA ILE A 315 -7.25 31.34 -15.09
C ILE A 315 -8.46 30.43 -14.88
N THR A 316 -9.19 30.17 -15.96
CA THR A 316 -10.34 29.26 -16.01
C THR A 316 -9.86 27.86 -16.36
N ASP A 317 -10.20 26.87 -15.53
CA ASP A 317 -9.90 25.46 -15.78
C ASP A 317 -10.57 24.97 -17.09
N GLY A 318 -9.83 24.25 -17.91
CA GLY A 318 -10.25 23.71 -19.21
C GLY A 318 -10.37 24.76 -20.33
N ALA A 319 -10.06 26.03 -20.09
CA ALA A 319 -10.06 27.06 -21.13
C ALA A 319 -8.78 27.05 -21.98
N THR A 320 -8.86 27.66 -23.16
CA THR A 320 -7.75 27.73 -24.12
C THR A 320 -7.14 29.13 -24.17
N TYR A 321 -5.82 29.22 -24.01
CA TYR A 321 -5.08 30.48 -23.90
C TYR A 321 -3.96 30.62 -24.93
N ALA A 322 -3.75 31.84 -25.40
CA ALA A 322 -2.47 32.31 -25.93
C ALA A 322 -1.67 32.92 -24.77
N ILE A 323 -0.38 32.65 -24.71
CA ILE A 323 0.46 32.98 -23.53
C ILE A 323 1.65 33.81 -24.00
N TYR A 324 1.83 35.00 -23.43
CA TYR A 324 2.82 35.99 -23.87
C TYR A 324 3.79 36.36 -22.76
N ASN A 325 5.08 36.47 -23.09
CA ASN A 325 6.11 36.90 -22.14
C ASN A 325 6.06 38.41 -21.90
N ALA A 326 6.21 38.86 -20.64
CA ALA A 326 6.12 40.28 -20.30
C ALA A 326 7.30 41.12 -20.84
N ALA A 327 8.48 40.54 -21.05
CA ALA A 327 9.66 41.30 -21.47
C ALA A 327 9.64 41.72 -22.94
N ASN A 328 9.01 40.95 -23.82
CA ASN A 328 9.07 41.18 -25.28
C ASN A 328 7.78 40.82 -26.02
N ASN A 329 6.71 40.44 -25.31
CA ASN A 329 5.42 40.04 -25.88
C ASN A 329 5.51 38.86 -26.86
N LYS A 330 6.58 38.06 -26.84
CA LYS A 330 6.68 36.83 -27.64
C LYS A 330 5.74 35.77 -27.05
N GLY A 331 4.95 35.16 -27.92
CA GLY A 331 4.06 34.06 -27.58
C GLY A 331 4.82 32.76 -27.32
N LEU A 332 4.38 31.98 -26.33
CA LEU A 332 4.95 30.68 -25.97
C LEU A 332 4.95 29.70 -27.17
N ASN A 333 3.92 29.80 -28.03
CA ASN A 333 3.77 29.02 -29.25
C ASN A 333 4.87 29.30 -30.29
N THR A 334 5.29 30.56 -30.45
CA THR A 334 6.35 30.95 -31.38
C THR A 334 7.67 30.33 -30.95
N VAL A 335 7.91 30.23 -29.64
CA VAL A 335 9.14 29.66 -29.09
C VAL A 335 9.13 28.13 -29.10
N LEU A 336 8.00 27.50 -28.79
CA LEU A 336 7.84 26.03 -28.82
C LEU A 336 7.57 25.46 -30.21
N LYS A 337 7.46 26.30 -31.26
CA LYS A 337 7.08 25.91 -32.62
C LYS A 337 5.80 25.04 -32.65
N SER A 338 4.83 25.35 -31.79
CA SER A 338 3.58 24.60 -31.61
C SER A 338 2.36 25.39 -32.09
N SER A 339 1.18 24.74 -32.18
CA SER A 339 -0.05 25.47 -32.51
C SER A 339 -0.33 26.53 -31.44
N ALA A 340 -0.85 27.68 -31.88
CA ALA A 340 -0.81 28.96 -31.17
C ALA A 340 -1.42 29.04 -29.75
N GLN A 341 -2.05 27.97 -29.25
CA GLN A 341 -2.93 28.01 -28.10
C GLN A 341 -2.82 26.74 -27.25
N PHE A 342 -2.92 26.90 -25.93
CA PHE A 342 -2.84 25.83 -24.95
C PHE A 342 -4.16 25.71 -24.18
N ASN A 343 -4.72 24.51 -24.15
CA ASN A 343 -5.75 24.14 -23.19
C ASN A 343 -5.08 23.90 -21.83
N ILE A 344 -5.55 24.63 -20.82
CA ILE A 344 -5.01 24.60 -19.46
C ILE A 344 -5.98 23.81 -18.59
N GLN A 345 -5.58 22.64 -18.12
CA GLN A 345 -6.45 21.72 -17.40
C GLN A 345 -5.84 21.38 -16.03
N ASN A 346 -6.67 21.37 -14.99
CA ASN A 346 -6.28 20.95 -13.65
C ASN A 346 -6.17 19.42 -13.58
N ILE A 347 -5.10 18.91 -12.98
CA ILE A 347 -4.88 17.47 -12.84
C ILE A 347 -4.43 17.06 -11.44
N ASP A 348 -4.19 18.03 -10.56
CA ASP A 348 -3.68 17.85 -9.21
C ASP A 348 -3.96 19.13 -8.41
N TYR A 349 -3.75 19.12 -7.09
CA TYR A 349 -3.96 20.28 -6.24
C TYR A 349 -3.01 21.42 -6.59
N GLY A 350 -3.53 22.43 -7.30
CA GLY A 350 -2.74 23.60 -7.71
C GLY A 350 -1.94 23.45 -9.00
N TYR A 351 -1.97 22.27 -9.64
CA TYR A 351 -1.15 22.01 -10.82
C TYR A 351 -1.96 21.74 -12.08
N PHE A 352 -1.50 22.37 -13.15
CA PHE A 352 -2.10 22.34 -14.45
C PHE A 352 -1.20 21.66 -15.47
N VAL A 353 -1.82 21.15 -16.51
CA VAL A 353 -1.17 20.67 -17.72
C VAL A 353 -1.47 21.61 -18.87
N PHE A 354 -0.46 21.83 -19.70
CA PHE A 354 -0.54 22.73 -20.85
C PHE A 354 -0.63 21.88 -22.12
N ARG A 355 -1.85 21.58 -22.57
CA ARG A 355 -2.11 20.75 -23.75
C ARG A 355 -2.15 21.62 -25.00
N THR A 356 -1.40 21.25 -26.02
CA THR A 356 -1.48 21.91 -27.32
C THR A 356 -2.91 21.77 -27.88
N LYS A 357 -3.57 22.86 -28.30
CA LYS A 357 -4.98 22.82 -28.77
C LYS A 357 -5.19 21.76 -29.84
N GLY A 358 -6.18 20.89 -29.63
CA GLY A 358 -6.52 19.78 -30.53
C GLY A 358 -5.55 18.60 -30.52
N LYS A 359 -4.56 18.58 -29.61
CA LYS A 359 -3.59 17.49 -29.45
C LYS A 359 -3.58 16.97 -28.01
N LYS A 360 -3.10 15.74 -27.84
CA LYS A 360 -2.89 15.12 -26.50
C LYS A 360 -1.50 15.38 -25.92
N ASN A 361 -0.59 15.98 -26.69
CA ASN A 361 0.75 16.31 -26.20
C ASN A 361 0.71 17.50 -25.24
N THR A 362 1.58 17.43 -24.24
CA THR A 362 1.72 18.42 -23.17
C THR A 362 3.09 19.07 -23.17
N MET A 363 3.16 20.30 -22.68
CA MET A 363 4.43 20.92 -22.31
C MET A 363 5.10 20.11 -21.21
N THR A 364 6.29 19.58 -21.51
CA THR A 364 7.02 18.65 -20.66
C THR A 364 8.43 19.16 -20.44
N LEU A 365 8.86 19.16 -19.18
CA LEU A 365 10.24 19.39 -18.79
C LEU A 365 11.05 18.10 -19.00
N ALA A 366 12.05 18.16 -19.87
CA ALA A 366 13.09 17.13 -19.94
C ALA A 366 14.04 17.38 -18.77
N TRP A 367 13.67 16.83 -17.61
CA TRP A 367 14.40 16.98 -16.36
C TRP A 367 15.32 15.78 -16.13
N ASP A 368 16.55 16.07 -15.76
CA ASP A 368 17.48 15.09 -15.21
C ASP A 368 18.00 15.63 -13.87
N THR A 369 17.88 14.83 -12.81
CA THR A 369 18.43 15.15 -11.48
C THR A 369 19.91 15.52 -11.51
N TYR A 370 20.66 15.02 -12.50
CA TYR A 370 22.12 15.05 -12.55
C TYR A 370 22.69 16.00 -13.61
N PHE A 371 21.89 16.50 -14.56
CA PHE A 371 22.33 17.44 -15.59
C PHE A 371 21.56 18.77 -15.54
N SER A 372 22.29 19.88 -15.65
CA SER A 372 21.78 21.25 -15.57
C SER A 372 21.10 21.77 -16.85
N GLN A 373 20.67 20.89 -17.76
CA GLN A 373 20.05 21.28 -19.04
C GLN A 373 18.56 20.96 -19.07
N ASP A 374 17.82 21.66 -18.22
CA ASP A 374 16.36 21.67 -18.22
C ASP A 374 15.83 22.28 -19.53
N THR A 375 15.44 21.42 -20.46
CA THR A 375 14.86 21.83 -21.75
C THR A 375 13.37 21.48 -21.83
N LEU A 376 12.61 22.31 -22.54
CA LEU A 376 11.18 22.07 -22.77
C LEU A 376 10.96 21.32 -24.08
N ARG A 377 10.01 20.39 -24.05
CA ARG A 377 9.53 19.67 -25.22
C ARG A 377 8.02 19.46 -25.17
N GLN A 378 7.46 18.99 -26.28
CA GLN A 378 6.10 18.45 -26.34
C GLN A 378 6.18 16.92 -26.28
N ALA A 379 5.55 16.31 -25.28
CA ALA A 379 5.51 14.85 -25.13
C ALA A 379 4.08 14.36 -24.87
N ALA A 380 3.83 13.07 -25.11
CA ALA A 380 2.57 12.43 -24.73
C ALA A 380 2.37 12.55 -23.21
N PHE A 381 1.12 12.74 -22.80
CA PHE A 381 0.77 12.85 -21.38
C PHE A 381 1.02 11.50 -20.67
N SER A 382 1.86 11.52 -19.64
CA SER A 382 2.08 10.42 -18.68
C SER A 382 1.55 10.74 -17.29
N GLY A 383 1.34 12.02 -16.96
CA GLY A 383 0.89 12.45 -15.63
C GLY A 383 2.03 12.70 -14.64
N ASP A 384 3.28 12.52 -15.06
CA ASP A 384 4.47 12.74 -14.24
C ASP A 384 4.63 14.22 -13.84
N ASP A 385 5.29 14.47 -12.70
CA ASP A 385 5.50 15.82 -12.15
C ASP A 385 6.21 16.79 -13.14
N ASN A 386 6.97 16.27 -14.10
CA ASN A 386 7.65 17.07 -15.13
C ASN A 386 6.70 17.58 -16.24
N GLN A 387 5.43 17.20 -16.21
CA GLN A 387 4.37 17.70 -17.10
C GLN A 387 3.40 18.64 -16.38
N GLN A 388 3.60 18.87 -15.09
CA GLN A 388 2.68 19.63 -14.25
C GLN A 388 3.26 20.98 -13.85
N TRP A 389 2.43 22.00 -13.92
CA TRP A 389 2.84 23.40 -13.84
C TRP A 389 1.92 24.17 -12.90
N ALA A 390 2.51 24.80 -11.89
CA ALA A 390 1.84 25.79 -11.06
C ALA A 390 1.75 27.11 -11.83
N ILE A 391 0.59 27.76 -11.76
CA ILE A 391 0.37 29.10 -12.29
C ILE A 391 0.10 30.01 -11.09
N ILE A 392 0.95 31.03 -10.87
CA ILE A 392 0.91 31.84 -9.65
C ILE A 392 0.86 33.32 -10.04
N PRO A 393 -0.14 34.10 -9.58
CA PRO A 393 -0.24 35.52 -9.91
C PRO A 393 0.91 36.32 -9.30
N VAL A 394 1.46 37.26 -10.07
CA VAL A 394 2.51 38.18 -9.63
C VAL A 394 2.13 39.65 -9.80
N SER A 395 1.10 39.94 -10.60
CA SER A 395 0.42 41.23 -10.73
C SER A 395 -1.01 40.99 -11.25
N GLU A 396 -1.80 42.05 -11.46
CA GLU A 396 -3.17 41.92 -11.98
C GLU A 396 -3.27 41.30 -13.39
N ALA A 397 -2.18 41.37 -14.17
CA ALA A 397 -2.13 40.96 -15.57
C ALA A 397 -1.12 39.83 -15.86
N HIS A 398 -0.26 39.48 -14.90
CA HIS A 398 0.84 38.54 -15.13
C HIS A 398 0.92 37.44 -14.06
N TYR A 399 1.44 36.30 -14.49
CA TYR A 399 1.66 35.10 -13.71
C TYR A 399 3.11 34.64 -13.85
N LYS A 400 3.67 34.01 -12.82
CA LYS A 400 4.81 33.11 -12.98
C LYS A 400 4.29 31.68 -13.20
N ILE A 401 5.02 30.91 -14.01
CA ILE A 401 4.73 29.50 -14.28
C ILE A 401 5.87 28.69 -13.70
N MET A 402 5.58 27.76 -12.79
CA MET A 402 6.61 26.99 -12.07
C MET A 402 6.40 25.48 -12.27
N SER A 403 7.47 24.75 -12.52
CA SER A 403 7.43 23.30 -12.68
C SER A 403 7.21 22.61 -11.34
N LYS A 404 6.25 21.67 -11.25
CA LYS A 404 6.06 20.83 -10.06
C LYS A 404 7.33 20.03 -9.75
N ARG A 405 8.03 19.56 -10.79
CA ARG A 405 9.20 18.68 -10.67
C ARG A 405 10.39 19.29 -9.92
N ASN A 406 10.75 20.54 -10.23
CA ASN A 406 11.99 21.16 -9.73
C ASN A 406 11.77 22.54 -9.08
N GLY A 407 10.51 23.01 -8.98
CA GLY A 407 10.20 24.29 -8.35
C GLY A 407 10.79 25.51 -9.07
N LYS A 408 11.32 25.37 -10.30
CA LYS A 408 11.90 26.47 -11.06
C LYS A 408 10.88 27.13 -11.96
N CYS A 409 11.10 28.41 -12.23
CA CYS A 409 10.19 29.20 -13.05
C CYS A 409 10.53 29.11 -14.54
N LEU A 410 9.49 29.15 -15.37
CA LEU A 410 9.60 29.28 -16.80
C LEU A 410 10.10 30.67 -17.17
N GLU A 411 11.24 30.72 -17.86
CA GLU A 411 11.93 31.94 -18.25
C GLU A 411 12.17 31.98 -19.77
N LEU A 412 11.98 33.16 -20.37
CA LEU A 412 12.41 33.43 -21.74
C LEU A 412 13.78 34.11 -21.72
N LEU A 413 14.81 33.38 -22.14
CA LEU A 413 16.19 33.85 -22.21
C LEU A 413 16.36 34.95 -23.28
N LYS A 414 17.44 35.73 -23.15
CA LYS A 414 17.77 36.83 -24.08
C LYS A 414 17.98 36.37 -25.52
N ASP A 415 18.46 35.14 -25.71
CA ASP A 415 18.63 34.49 -27.02
C ASP A 415 17.30 33.98 -27.63
N GLY A 416 16.19 34.11 -26.91
CA GLY A 416 14.86 33.69 -27.33
C GLY A 416 14.50 32.24 -27.01
N GLN A 417 15.34 31.50 -26.28
CA GLN A 417 15.03 30.15 -25.83
C GLN A 417 14.26 30.13 -24.50
N LEU A 418 13.51 29.07 -24.25
CA LEU A 418 12.86 28.84 -22.94
C LEU A 418 13.77 28.03 -22.03
N ALA A 419 13.78 28.36 -20.75
CA ALA A 419 14.49 27.62 -19.70
C ALA A 419 13.63 27.49 -18.44
N VAL A 420 13.87 26.45 -17.65
CA VAL A 420 13.19 26.19 -16.36
C VAL A 420 14.23 25.82 -15.30
N ARG A 421 15.20 26.73 -15.09
CA ARG A 421 16.41 26.47 -14.28
C ARG A 421 16.61 27.41 -13.10
N ASN A 422 16.01 28.60 -13.15
CA ASN A 422 16.22 29.66 -12.18
C ASN A 422 15.05 29.79 -11.21
N GLU A 423 15.34 30.23 -9.99
CA GLU A 423 14.31 30.70 -9.06
C GLU A 423 13.65 31.98 -9.59
N TYR A 424 12.44 32.24 -9.10
CA TYR A 424 11.74 33.46 -9.46
C TYR A 424 12.39 34.67 -8.78
N THR A 425 12.83 35.65 -9.57
CA THR A 425 13.47 36.89 -9.07
C THR A 425 12.63 38.14 -9.34
N GLY A 426 11.47 38.00 -9.99
CA GLY A 426 10.62 39.13 -10.36
C GLY A 426 10.88 39.69 -11.77
N ASN A 427 11.82 39.12 -12.52
CA ASN A 427 12.22 39.66 -13.82
C ASN A 427 11.10 39.52 -14.85
N ALA A 428 10.96 40.48 -15.76
CA ALA A 428 9.93 40.43 -16.82
C ALA A 428 10.04 39.18 -17.71
N GLN A 429 11.23 38.60 -17.86
CA GLN A 429 11.45 37.35 -18.61
C GLN A 429 10.77 36.13 -17.97
N GLN A 430 10.45 36.18 -16.67
CA GLN A 430 9.82 35.11 -15.91
C GLN A 430 8.31 35.32 -15.72
N GLN A 431 7.76 36.41 -16.28
CA GLN A 431 6.36 36.80 -16.14
C GLN A 431 5.60 36.57 -17.45
N TRP A 432 4.38 36.03 -17.33
CA TRP A 432 3.58 35.55 -18.44
C TRP A 432 2.14 36.07 -18.35
N ARG A 433 1.63 36.64 -19.44
CA ARG A 433 0.24 37.06 -19.61
C ARG A 433 -0.55 35.95 -20.31
N PHE A 434 -1.74 35.64 -19.80
CA PHE A 434 -2.66 34.66 -20.38
C PHE A 434 -3.83 35.36 -21.05
N GLU A 435 -4.01 35.17 -22.36
CA GLU A 435 -5.13 35.71 -23.12
C GLU A 435 -6.06 34.58 -23.54
N LYS A 436 -7.30 34.60 -23.05
CA LYS A 436 -8.29 33.58 -23.38
C LYS A 436 -8.68 33.72 -24.85
N THR A 437 -8.58 32.63 -25.61
CA THR A 437 -8.71 32.63 -27.07
C THR A 437 -10.04 32.09 -27.59
N ASP A 438 -10.75 31.31 -26.76
CA ASP A 438 -12.13 30.94 -27.00
C ASP A 438 -12.88 30.75 -25.67
N SER A 439 -14.21 30.80 -25.72
CA SER A 439 -15.07 30.62 -24.54
C SER A 439 -15.31 29.17 -24.18
N ALA A 440 -14.86 28.21 -25.01
CA ALA A 440 -15.17 26.80 -24.82
C ALA A 440 -14.29 26.18 -23.73
N ILE A 441 -14.92 25.41 -22.83
CA ILE A 441 -14.24 24.63 -21.80
C ILE A 441 -14.13 23.19 -22.29
N ARG A 442 -12.91 22.65 -22.28
CA ARG A 442 -12.62 21.30 -22.76
C ARG A 442 -11.71 20.59 -21.77
N PHE A 443 -12.05 19.35 -21.46
CA PHE A 443 -11.27 18.49 -20.57
C PHE A 443 -10.94 17.17 -21.28
N ASP A 444 -9.75 16.66 -21.04
CA ASP A 444 -9.51 15.22 -21.12
C ASP A 444 -10.05 14.58 -19.84
N THR A 445 -11.21 13.93 -19.94
CA THR A 445 -11.95 13.37 -18.81
C THR A 445 -11.20 12.24 -18.11
N ALA A 446 -10.24 11.59 -18.79
CA ALA A 446 -9.44 10.51 -18.18
C ALA A 446 -8.40 11.03 -17.18
N SER A 447 -8.02 12.31 -17.28
CA SER A 447 -6.97 12.91 -16.44
C SER A 447 -7.41 14.11 -15.63
N HIS A 448 -8.61 14.65 -15.88
CA HIS A 448 -9.11 15.85 -15.20
C HIS A 448 -9.40 15.56 -13.74
N VAL A 449 -8.88 16.44 -12.89
CA VAL A 449 -9.25 16.49 -11.48
C VAL A 449 -10.05 17.78 -11.29
N PRO A 450 -11.37 17.72 -11.06
CA PRO A 450 -12.17 18.93 -10.93
C PRO A 450 -11.75 19.76 -9.72
N GLN A 451 -11.64 21.08 -9.93
CA GLN A 451 -11.24 22.01 -8.87
C GLN A 451 -12.29 22.09 -7.75
N ASN A 452 -11.85 22.42 -6.54
CA ASN A 452 -12.71 22.64 -5.38
C ASN A 452 -13.53 21.39 -4.98
N THR A 453 -13.05 20.19 -5.33
CA THR A 453 -13.68 18.92 -4.99
C THR A 453 -12.86 18.14 -3.96
N PRO A 454 -13.48 17.18 -3.25
CA PRO A 454 -12.73 16.29 -2.35
C PRO A 454 -11.60 15.53 -3.05
N LEU A 455 -11.79 15.16 -4.32
CA LEU A 455 -10.78 14.45 -5.11
C LEU A 455 -9.49 15.28 -5.24
N GLU A 456 -9.63 16.57 -5.57
CA GLU A 456 -8.50 17.48 -5.70
C GLU A 456 -7.75 17.66 -4.38
N TYR A 457 -8.48 17.93 -3.29
CA TYR A 457 -7.89 18.12 -1.97
C TYR A 457 -7.21 16.84 -1.48
N THR A 458 -7.77 15.67 -1.83
CA THR A 458 -7.14 14.39 -1.50
C THR A 458 -5.81 14.19 -2.24
N CYS A 459 -5.64 14.71 -3.46
CA CYS A 459 -4.34 14.67 -4.13
C CYS A 459 -3.25 15.39 -3.31
N ARG A 460 -3.59 16.49 -2.61
CA ARG A 460 -2.67 17.18 -1.72
C ARG A 460 -2.38 16.43 -0.43
N VAL A 461 -3.39 15.75 0.13
CA VAL A 461 -3.25 14.94 1.33
C VAL A 461 -2.19 13.85 1.11
N LYS A 462 -2.22 13.16 -0.04
CA LYS A 462 -1.21 12.15 -0.42
C LYS A 462 0.23 12.65 -0.22
N ASP A 463 0.51 13.89 -0.60
CA ASP A 463 1.84 14.49 -0.52
C ASP A 463 2.31 14.80 0.91
N ALA A 464 1.38 14.82 1.88
CA ALA A 464 1.65 15.14 3.28
C ALA A 464 1.59 13.92 4.21
N ILE A 465 1.13 12.77 3.71
CA ILE A 465 1.01 11.55 4.51
C ILE A 465 2.39 10.97 4.83
N ASN A 466 2.55 10.55 6.08
CA ASN A 466 3.66 9.73 6.53
C ASN A 466 3.09 8.54 7.32
N PHE A 467 3.19 7.33 6.76
CA PHE A 467 2.73 6.11 7.43
C PHE A 467 3.63 4.93 7.04
N GLU A 468 4.11 4.19 8.03
CA GLU A 468 4.96 3.02 7.86
C GLU A 468 4.17 1.72 8.01
N TRP A 469 4.22 0.87 6.99
CA TRP A 469 3.43 -0.37 6.99
C TRP A 469 4.12 -1.50 7.77
N MET A 470 3.31 -2.33 8.46
CA MET A 470 3.73 -3.48 9.25
C MET A 470 2.73 -4.65 9.09
N ILE A 471 3.19 -5.90 9.25
CA ILE A 471 2.34 -7.10 9.25
C ILE A 471 1.99 -7.49 10.69
N PHE A 472 0.69 -7.62 10.97
CA PHE A 472 0.16 -8.26 12.17
C PHE A 472 -0.42 -9.61 11.75
N SER A 473 -0.07 -10.71 12.45
CA SER A 473 -0.60 -12.04 12.12
C SER A 473 -1.92 -12.37 12.80
N ASN A 474 -2.40 -11.49 13.69
CA ASN A 474 -3.54 -11.76 14.56
C ASN A 474 -4.56 -10.61 14.47
N TYR A 475 -5.84 -10.97 14.48
CA TYR A 475 -6.95 -10.00 14.54
C TYR A 475 -7.06 -9.42 15.95
N PHE A 476 -6.36 -8.32 16.20
CA PHE A 476 -6.51 -7.54 17.43
C PHE A 476 -7.56 -6.42 17.26
N PRO A 477 -8.10 -5.86 18.35
CA PRO A 477 -9.01 -4.71 18.33
C PRO A 477 -8.46 -3.52 17.52
N ALA A 478 -9.34 -2.63 17.04
CA ALA A 478 -8.87 -1.42 16.38
C ALA A 478 -8.04 -0.56 17.35
N LEU A 479 -6.87 -0.10 16.91
CA LEU A 479 -6.03 0.82 17.67
C LEU A 479 -6.73 2.18 17.83
N PRO A 480 -6.51 2.90 18.94
CA PRO A 480 -7.06 4.24 19.09
C PRO A 480 -6.48 5.19 18.05
N ALA A 481 -7.29 6.14 17.58
CA ALA A 481 -6.88 7.11 16.58
C ALA A 481 -5.68 7.97 17.02
N SER A 482 -5.53 8.23 18.33
CA SER A 482 -4.37 8.92 18.92
C SER A 482 -3.08 8.14 18.70
N ASP A 483 -3.10 6.83 18.93
CA ASP A 483 -1.91 5.99 18.81
C ASP A 483 -1.48 5.85 17.35
N ILE A 484 -2.45 5.74 16.43
CA ILE A 484 -2.18 5.75 14.99
C ILE A 484 -1.59 7.11 14.56
N PHE A 485 -2.12 8.21 15.10
CA PHE A 485 -1.62 9.57 14.84
C PHE A 485 -0.21 9.80 15.38
N GLU A 486 0.11 9.33 16.57
CA GLU A 486 1.42 9.58 17.19
C GLU A 486 2.52 8.69 16.59
N ASN A 487 2.18 7.43 16.26
CA ASN A 487 3.17 6.43 15.87
C ASN A 487 3.31 6.27 14.35
N HIS A 488 2.31 6.65 13.56
CA HIS A 488 2.32 6.55 12.10
C HIS A 488 2.69 5.15 11.57
N VAL A 489 2.24 4.09 12.23
CA VAL A 489 2.60 2.71 11.87
C VAL A 489 1.39 1.77 11.97
N GLY A 490 1.36 0.69 11.22
CA GLY A 490 0.29 -0.32 11.34
C GLY A 490 0.11 -1.21 10.12
N ASP A 491 -0.86 -2.13 10.18
CA ASP A 491 -1.29 -2.94 9.02
C ASP A 491 -2.19 -2.16 8.07
N CYS A 492 -2.75 -2.86 7.07
CA CYS A 492 -3.69 -2.25 6.12
C CYS A 492 -4.94 -1.67 6.81
N ARG A 493 -5.41 -2.25 7.91
CA ARG A 493 -6.58 -1.75 8.65
C ARG A 493 -6.25 -0.43 9.35
N ALA A 494 -5.15 -0.38 10.11
CA ALA A 494 -4.69 0.85 10.76
C ALA A 494 -4.34 1.95 9.75
N GLN A 495 -3.72 1.58 8.62
CA GLN A 495 -3.42 2.50 7.52
C GLN A 495 -4.68 3.06 6.87
N SER A 496 -5.68 2.21 6.61
CA SER A 496 -6.98 2.62 6.09
C SER A 496 -7.68 3.55 7.07
N HIS A 497 -7.66 3.26 8.36
CA HIS A 497 -8.23 4.13 9.38
C HIS A 497 -7.53 5.49 9.47
N TYR A 498 -6.19 5.51 9.45
CA TYR A 498 -5.39 6.74 9.43
C TYR A 498 -5.84 7.68 8.31
N LEU A 499 -6.02 7.13 7.11
CA LEU A 499 -6.45 7.93 5.96
C LEU A 499 -7.89 8.43 6.10
N VAL A 500 -8.82 7.61 6.60
CA VAL A 500 -10.19 8.09 6.89
C VAL A 500 -10.17 9.21 7.92
N TYR A 501 -9.35 9.10 8.99
CA TYR A 501 -9.26 10.14 10.02
C TYR A 501 -8.79 11.47 9.43
N ILE A 502 -7.73 11.44 8.60
CA ILE A 502 -7.25 12.65 7.90
C ILE A 502 -8.37 13.22 7.02
N LEU A 503 -8.95 12.42 6.13
CA LEU A 503 -9.94 12.90 5.17
C LEU A 503 -11.18 13.48 5.86
N ARG A 504 -11.76 12.77 6.83
CA ARG A 504 -12.93 13.25 7.57
C ARG A 504 -12.63 14.51 8.39
N SER A 505 -11.43 14.61 8.97
CA SER A 505 -11.01 15.83 9.68
C SER A 505 -10.92 17.06 8.77
N LEU A 506 -10.79 16.86 7.46
CA LEU A 506 -10.74 17.92 6.44
C LEU A 506 -12.09 18.10 5.74
N GLY A 507 -13.17 17.48 6.25
CA GLY A 507 -14.51 17.55 5.68
C GLY A 507 -14.68 16.75 4.38
N ILE A 508 -13.77 15.81 4.08
CA ILE A 508 -13.83 14.95 2.89
C ILE A 508 -14.63 13.68 3.24
N PRO A 509 -15.76 13.39 2.55
CA PRO A 509 -16.52 12.16 2.76
C PRO A 509 -15.69 10.93 2.41
N ALA A 510 -15.39 10.09 3.41
CA ALA A 510 -14.49 8.95 3.24
C ALA A 510 -14.89 7.75 4.10
N VAL A 511 -14.49 6.57 3.64
CA VAL A 511 -14.75 5.27 4.30
C VAL A 511 -13.55 4.34 4.24
N SER A 512 -13.56 3.36 5.13
CA SER A 512 -12.70 2.17 5.08
C SER A 512 -13.50 1.00 4.54
N GLU A 513 -12.89 0.22 3.67
CA GLU A 513 -13.49 -0.95 3.05
C GLU A 513 -12.53 -2.13 3.11
N VAL A 514 -13.09 -3.34 3.15
CA VAL A 514 -12.33 -4.57 3.35
C VAL A 514 -12.84 -5.69 2.47
N ASN A 515 -11.92 -6.48 1.93
CA ASN A 515 -12.22 -7.84 1.53
C ASN A 515 -11.75 -8.78 2.64
N LEU A 516 -12.66 -9.55 3.21
CA LEU A 516 -12.38 -10.38 4.39
C LEU A 516 -11.35 -11.48 4.09
N GLN A 517 -11.43 -12.04 2.89
CA GLN A 517 -10.52 -13.07 2.42
C GLN A 517 -10.41 -12.97 0.89
N ARG A 518 -9.19 -13.05 0.37
CA ARG A 518 -8.98 -13.12 -1.09
C ARG A 518 -9.33 -14.52 -1.58
N PRO A 519 -9.96 -14.62 -2.76
CA PRO A 519 -10.36 -15.92 -3.26
C PRO A 519 -9.16 -16.77 -3.64
N ASN A 520 -8.01 -16.19 -4.04
CA ASN A 520 -6.84 -16.87 -4.63
C ASN A 520 -5.53 -16.90 -3.80
N ARG A 521 -5.54 -16.35 -2.59
CA ARG A 521 -4.39 -16.35 -1.66
C ARG A 521 -4.85 -16.03 -0.23
N THR A 522 -4.04 -16.30 0.78
CA THR A 522 -4.32 -15.90 2.17
C THR A 522 -4.47 -14.39 2.38
N MET A 523 -5.13 -14.07 3.50
CA MET A 523 -5.37 -12.73 4.05
C MET A 523 -6.32 -11.84 3.23
N GLY A 524 -7.13 -11.08 3.97
CA GLY A 524 -7.90 -9.95 3.46
C GLY A 524 -7.03 -8.72 3.14
N HIS A 525 -7.71 -7.61 2.82
CA HIS A 525 -7.09 -6.31 2.61
C HIS A 525 -8.07 -5.20 2.90
N ASP A 526 -7.55 -4.12 3.47
CA ASP A 526 -8.27 -2.90 3.76
C ASP A 526 -7.73 -1.77 2.88
N TRP A 527 -8.64 -0.97 2.33
CA TRP A 527 -8.33 0.23 1.56
C TRP A 527 -9.35 1.32 1.88
N ASN A 528 -9.31 2.43 1.15
CA ASN A 528 -10.20 3.56 1.35
C ASN A 528 -11.05 3.84 0.12
N ALA A 529 -12.17 4.51 0.36
CA ALA A 529 -12.91 5.17 -0.71
C ALA A 529 -13.30 6.58 -0.29
N ILE A 530 -13.28 7.49 -1.27
CA ILE A 530 -13.92 8.80 -1.19
C ILE A 530 -15.35 8.62 -1.70
N ILE A 531 -16.31 9.19 -1.00
CA ILE A 531 -17.71 9.17 -1.43
C ILE A 531 -17.99 10.47 -2.18
N GLY A 532 -18.32 10.35 -3.46
CA GLY A 532 -18.66 11.48 -4.32
C GLY A 532 -20.03 12.07 -3.99
N SER A 533 -20.35 13.22 -4.61
CA SER A 533 -21.56 13.99 -4.29
C SER A 533 -22.87 13.29 -4.65
N LYS A 534 -22.83 12.28 -5.52
CA LYS A 534 -23.98 11.43 -5.88
C LYS A 534 -23.97 10.09 -5.14
N GLY A 535 -23.07 9.92 -4.16
CA GLY A 535 -22.90 8.69 -3.40
C GLY A 535 -22.03 7.64 -4.10
N GLU A 536 -21.38 8.01 -5.22
CA GLU A 536 -20.49 7.13 -5.96
C GLU A 536 -19.19 6.83 -5.20
N THR A 537 -18.66 5.62 -5.40
CA THR A 537 -17.46 5.12 -4.73
C THR A 537 -16.23 5.41 -5.56
N ILE A 538 -15.30 6.20 -5.02
CA ILE A 538 -14.04 6.56 -5.67
C ILE A 538 -12.90 5.85 -4.92
N TYR A 539 -12.26 4.90 -5.59
CA TYR A 539 -11.13 4.14 -5.03
C TYR A 539 -10.00 5.07 -4.58
N TYR A 540 -9.45 4.79 -3.40
CA TYR A 540 -8.24 5.42 -2.93
C TYR A 540 -7.42 4.50 -2.03
N GLN A 541 -6.14 4.37 -2.35
CA GLN A 541 -5.17 3.74 -1.47
C GLN A 541 -4.07 4.75 -1.16
N ILE A 542 -3.60 4.76 0.08
CA ILE A 542 -2.76 5.82 0.66
C ILE A 542 -1.50 6.16 -0.15
N ASP A 543 -0.95 5.19 -0.89
CA ASP A 543 0.26 5.27 -1.71
C ASP A 543 -0.02 5.59 -3.19
N THR A 544 -1.29 5.58 -3.60
CA THR A 544 -1.74 5.86 -4.98
C THR A 544 -2.23 7.30 -5.12
N LYS A 545 -2.42 7.76 -6.36
CA LYS A 545 -3.19 9.00 -6.60
C LYS A 545 -4.67 8.63 -6.43
N PRO A 546 -5.50 9.43 -5.74
CA PRO A 546 -6.92 9.11 -5.60
C PRO A 546 -7.59 9.00 -6.98
N ALA A 547 -8.62 8.15 -7.06
CA ALA A 547 -9.29 7.77 -8.32
C ALA A 547 -8.40 7.05 -9.35
N THR A 548 -7.21 6.58 -8.96
CA THR A 548 -6.36 5.74 -9.82
C THR A 548 -6.25 4.33 -9.26
N GLY A 549 -6.28 3.33 -10.14
CA GLY A 549 -6.24 1.92 -9.74
C GLY A 549 -7.62 1.37 -9.35
N LYS A 550 -7.59 0.17 -8.75
CA LYS A 550 -8.75 -0.56 -8.24
C LYS A 550 -8.26 -1.63 -7.24
N PRO A 551 -9.13 -2.19 -6.40
CA PRO A 551 -8.75 -3.31 -5.54
C PRO A 551 -8.25 -4.51 -6.35
N ASP A 552 -7.38 -5.31 -5.74
CA ASP A 552 -6.84 -6.52 -6.36
C ASP A 552 -7.94 -7.51 -6.77
N SER A 553 -7.73 -8.16 -7.92
CA SER A 553 -8.65 -9.17 -8.49
C SER A 553 -7.91 -10.50 -8.70
N PRO A 554 -8.58 -11.67 -8.59
CA PRO A 554 -9.99 -11.88 -8.26
C PRO A 554 -10.36 -11.47 -6.83
N ILE A 555 -11.62 -11.11 -6.62
CA ILE A 555 -12.18 -10.74 -5.32
C ILE A 555 -13.50 -11.48 -5.11
N ALA A 556 -13.80 -11.88 -3.86
CA ALA A 556 -15.06 -12.55 -3.56
C ALA A 556 -16.15 -11.57 -3.16
N LYS A 557 -15.83 -10.68 -2.21
CA LYS A 557 -16.71 -9.67 -1.63
C LYS A 557 -15.93 -8.45 -1.15
N VAL A 558 -16.59 -7.30 -1.16
CA VAL A 558 -16.12 -6.05 -0.55
C VAL A 558 -17.17 -5.55 0.42
N TYR A 559 -16.75 -5.30 1.66
CA TYR A 559 -17.60 -4.75 2.70
C TYR A 559 -17.12 -3.35 3.10
N ARG A 560 -18.03 -2.38 3.08
CA ARG A 560 -17.83 -1.04 3.58
C ARG A 560 -18.19 -0.97 5.05
N ARG A 561 -17.32 -0.35 5.84
CA ARG A 561 -17.58 0.00 7.23
C ARG A 561 -18.44 1.25 7.30
N THR A 562 -19.63 1.14 7.89
CA THR A 562 -20.60 2.22 8.01
C THR A 562 -20.84 2.58 9.48
N PHE A 563 -21.09 3.84 9.79
CA PHE A 563 -21.51 4.21 11.15
C PHE A 563 -22.99 3.87 11.39
N LYS A 564 -23.80 4.03 10.35
CA LYS A 564 -25.20 3.64 10.35
C LYS A 564 -25.34 2.14 10.15
N VAL A 565 -26.28 1.56 10.89
CA VAL A 565 -26.70 0.17 10.75
C VAL A 565 -27.23 -0.10 9.34
N ASP A 566 -26.77 -1.18 8.73
CA ASP A 566 -27.41 -1.77 7.56
C ASP A 566 -28.52 -2.73 8.00
N SER A 567 -29.79 -2.33 7.81
CA SER A 567 -30.95 -3.16 8.13
C SER A 567 -31.05 -4.46 7.31
N SER A 568 -30.25 -4.59 6.25
CA SER A 568 -30.12 -5.82 5.48
C SER A 568 -29.06 -6.79 6.03
N ALA A 569 -28.24 -6.36 6.99
CA ALA A 569 -27.19 -7.17 7.59
C ALA A 569 -27.74 -8.41 8.33
N LEU A 570 -26.93 -9.47 8.35
CA LEU A 570 -27.29 -10.77 8.89
C LEU A 570 -27.81 -10.75 10.35
N PRO A 571 -27.30 -9.91 11.28
CA PRO A 571 -27.80 -9.90 12.66
C PRO A 571 -29.30 -9.60 12.78
N PHE A 572 -29.87 -8.87 11.82
CA PHE A 572 -31.32 -8.57 11.76
C PHE A 572 -32.12 -9.59 10.94
N LYS A 573 -31.45 -10.48 10.22
CA LYS A 573 -32.06 -11.53 9.39
C LYS A 573 -31.94 -12.91 10.01
N LYS A 574 -31.05 -13.11 10.98
CA LYS A 574 -30.78 -14.40 11.62
C LYS A 574 -32.05 -15.04 12.18
N TYR A 575 -32.13 -16.35 12.06
CA TYR A 575 -33.23 -17.11 12.65
C TYR A 575 -33.04 -17.26 14.18
N PRO A 576 -34.12 -17.44 14.97
CA PRO A 576 -34.04 -17.43 16.44
C PRO A 576 -33.04 -18.41 17.08
N ALA A 577 -32.78 -19.54 16.43
CA ALA A 577 -31.88 -20.59 16.93
C ALA A 577 -30.58 -20.71 16.10
N GLU A 578 -30.34 -19.78 15.18
CA GLU A 578 -29.19 -19.82 14.29
C GLU A 578 -27.96 -19.18 14.94
N ASN A 579 -26.84 -19.92 14.91
CA ASN A 579 -25.52 -19.35 15.13
C ASN A 579 -25.02 -18.74 13.82
N ILE A 580 -24.42 -17.55 13.88
CA ILE A 580 -23.82 -16.88 12.72
C ILE A 580 -22.31 -16.68 12.94
N PRO A 581 -21.48 -16.67 11.87
CA PRO A 581 -20.06 -16.34 11.99
C PRO A 581 -19.86 -14.94 12.57
N LEU A 582 -18.87 -14.77 13.47
CA LEU A 582 -18.55 -13.46 14.07
C LEU A 582 -18.31 -12.37 13.03
N THR A 583 -17.72 -12.73 11.88
CA THR A 583 -17.47 -11.79 10.78
C THR A 583 -18.75 -11.17 10.21
N PHE A 584 -19.89 -11.85 10.31
CA PHE A 584 -21.20 -11.35 9.90
C PHE A 584 -22.09 -10.97 11.09
N ASP A 585 -21.62 -11.15 12.33
CA ASP A 585 -22.27 -10.57 13.51
C ASP A 585 -21.90 -9.08 13.67
N ASN A 586 -22.00 -8.35 12.57
CA ASN A 586 -21.65 -6.95 12.48
C ASN A 586 -22.71 -6.21 11.64
N PRO A 587 -23.57 -5.38 12.26
CA PRO A 587 -24.61 -4.63 11.55
C PRO A 587 -24.07 -3.41 10.79
N TYR A 588 -22.77 -3.13 10.89
CA TYR A 588 -22.09 -1.95 10.34
C TYR A 588 -21.28 -2.27 9.07
N PHE A 589 -21.56 -3.41 8.44
CA PHE A 589 -20.99 -3.82 7.15
C PHE A 589 -22.04 -3.77 6.06
N LYS A 590 -21.76 -2.97 5.02
CA LYS A 590 -22.54 -2.90 3.80
C LYS A 590 -21.79 -3.57 2.66
N ASP A 591 -22.42 -4.48 1.94
CA ASP A 591 -21.84 -5.06 0.72
C ASP A 591 -21.80 -4.00 -0.40
N VAL A 592 -20.60 -3.72 -0.91
CA VAL A 592 -20.35 -2.76 -1.99
C VAL A 592 -19.55 -3.40 -3.13
N THR A 593 -19.61 -4.72 -3.26
CA THR A 593 -18.84 -5.47 -4.27
C THR A 593 -19.12 -4.97 -5.69
N SER A 594 -20.40 -4.64 -5.98
CA SER A 594 -20.86 -4.13 -7.28
C SER A 594 -20.35 -2.74 -7.63
N ASP A 595 -19.85 -1.98 -6.65
CA ASP A 595 -19.31 -0.63 -6.88
C ASP A 595 -17.96 -0.71 -7.62
N TYR A 596 -17.25 -1.84 -7.49
CA TYR A 596 -15.91 -2.03 -8.04
C TYR A 596 -15.85 -3.04 -9.19
N PHE A 597 -16.69 -4.08 -9.13
CA PHE A 597 -16.58 -5.22 -10.03
C PHE A 597 -17.94 -5.63 -10.58
N SER A 598 -17.93 -6.22 -11.77
CA SER A 598 -19.09 -6.98 -12.23
C SER A 598 -19.31 -8.16 -11.29
N THR A 599 -20.54 -8.29 -10.82
CA THR A 599 -20.96 -9.34 -9.90
C THR A 599 -22.02 -10.24 -10.52
N LYS A 600 -22.27 -11.40 -9.89
CA LYS A 600 -23.39 -12.26 -10.24
C LYS A 600 -24.11 -12.77 -9.00
N THR A 601 -25.44 -12.70 -9.01
CA THR A 601 -26.27 -13.48 -8.08
C THR A 601 -26.26 -14.94 -8.52
N VAL A 602 -25.81 -15.83 -7.64
CA VAL A 602 -25.73 -17.27 -7.90
C VAL A 602 -26.75 -18.01 -7.06
N SER A 603 -27.45 -18.96 -7.67
CA SER A 603 -28.33 -19.90 -6.98
C SER A 603 -27.83 -21.30 -7.25
N VAL A 604 -27.47 -22.02 -6.19
CA VAL A 604 -26.79 -23.32 -6.28
C VAL A 604 -27.64 -24.42 -5.67
N ASP A 605 -27.69 -25.56 -6.37
CA ASP A 605 -28.38 -26.76 -5.89
C ASP A 605 -27.71 -27.35 -4.66
N LEU A 606 -28.53 -27.71 -3.67
CA LEU A 606 -28.08 -28.41 -2.48
C LEU A 606 -28.07 -29.93 -2.70
N PHE A 607 -27.18 -30.61 -1.98
CA PHE A 607 -27.20 -32.07 -1.88
C PHE A 607 -28.56 -32.56 -1.40
N ALA A 608 -28.96 -33.77 -1.80
CA ALA A 608 -30.24 -34.35 -1.41
C ALA A 608 -30.44 -34.34 0.12
N THR A 609 -29.38 -34.61 0.88
CA THR A 609 -29.36 -34.60 2.36
C THR A 609 -29.54 -33.20 2.98
N ALA A 610 -29.39 -32.15 2.19
CA ALA A 610 -29.45 -30.75 2.63
C ALA A 610 -30.70 -30.01 2.11
N LYS A 611 -31.54 -30.65 1.29
CA LYS A 611 -32.72 -30.00 0.69
C LYS A 611 -33.80 -29.61 1.70
N ASP A 612 -33.87 -30.33 2.83
CA ASP A 612 -34.87 -30.12 3.88
C ASP A 612 -34.40 -29.17 4.99
N ILE A 613 -33.20 -28.58 4.88
CA ILE A 613 -32.70 -27.60 5.84
C ILE A 613 -33.62 -26.37 5.87
N LYS A 614 -34.01 -25.96 7.08
CA LYS A 614 -34.89 -24.81 7.34
C LYS A 614 -34.41 -24.04 8.57
N GLY A 615 -34.76 -22.75 8.63
CA GLY A 615 -34.53 -21.94 9.82
C GLY A 615 -33.05 -21.55 10.03
N GLN A 616 -32.27 -21.49 8.95
CA GLN A 616 -30.87 -21.07 8.94
C GLN A 616 -30.47 -20.63 7.52
N HIS A 617 -29.44 -19.81 7.42
CA HIS A 617 -28.82 -19.35 6.18
C HIS A 617 -27.73 -20.30 5.72
N ALA A 618 -27.45 -20.27 4.42
CA ALA A 618 -26.24 -20.85 3.85
C ALA A 618 -25.12 -19.81 3.84
N TYR A 619 -23.88 -20.28 3.91
CA TYR A 619 -22.68 -19.47 3.78
C TYR A 619 -21.89 -19.91 2.56
N LEU A 620 -21.24 -18.96 1.91
CA LEU A 620 -20.35 -19.22 0.79
C LEU A 620 -18.91 -18.98 1.22
N CYS A 621 -18.09 -20.01 1.12
CA CYS A 621 -16.71 -19.96 1.55
C CYS A 621 -15.73 -19.90 0.37
N VAL A 622 -14.57 -19.30 0.61
CA VAL A 622 -13.35 -19.46 -0.20
C VAL A 622 -12.27 -20.11 0.66
N TRP A 623 -11.23 -20.65 0.02
CA TRP A 623 -10.12 -21.30 0.72
C TRP A 623 -9.05 -20.27 1.13
N ASP A 624 -8.55 -20.37 2.36
CA ASP A 624 -7.34 -19.67 2.80
C ASP A 624 -6.09 -20.55 2.53
N ASP A 625 -5.25 -20.86 3.51
CA ASP A 625 -4.14 -21.82 3.36
C ASP A 625 -4.36 -23.13 4.13
N ALA A 626 -5.46 -23.26 4.88
CA ALA A 626 -5.74 -24.39 5.76
C ALA A 626 -7.24 -24.75 5.90
N LYS A 627 -8.16 -23.81 5.65
CA LYS A 627 -9.60 -23.97 5.88
C LYS A 627 -10.46 -23.14 4.93
N TRP A 628 -11.73 -23.50 4.90
CA TRP A 628 -12.79 -22.73 4.26
C TRP A 628 -13.20 -21.57 5.16
N LEU A 629 -13.17 -20.34 4.63
CA LEU A 629 -13.60 -19.13 5.33
C LEU A 629 -14.84 -18.53 4.67
N PRO A 630 -15.89 -18.21 5.46
CA PRO A 630 -17.11 -17.64 4.92
C PRO A 630 -16.88 -16.19 4.45
N VAL A 631 -17.31 -15.90 3.23
CA VAL A 631 -17.19 -14.55 2.61
C VAL A 631 -18.53 -13.98 2.20
N ALA A 632 -19.58 -14.79 2.10
CA ALA A 632 -20.96 -14.34 1.89
C ALA A 632 -21.96 -15.25 2.59
N TRP A 633 -23.21 -14.81 2.66
CA TRP A 633 -24.35 -15.59 3.18
C TRP A 633 -25.57 -15.44 2.25
N GLY A 634 -26.53 -16.35 2.39
CA GLY A 634 -27.67 -16.42 1.48
C GLY A 634 -28.81 -17.29 2.00
N ASP A 635 -30.00 -17.06 1.45
CA ASP A 635 -31.21 -17.78 1.84
C ASP A 635 -31.30 -19.16 1.19
N ILE A 636 -31.89 -20.12 1.91
CA ILE A 636 -32.20 -21.47 1.43
C ILE A 636 -33.68 -21.57 1.11
N HIS A 637 -34.01 -21.83 -0.17
CA HIS A 637 -35.38 -22.03 -0.63
C HIS A 637 -35.43 -23.15 -1.69
N ASN A 638 -36.40 -24.05 -1.57
CA ASN A 638 -36.66 -25.13 -2.53
C ASN A 638 -35.42 -25.95 -2.89
N GLY A 639 -34.60 -26.30 -1.88
CA GLY A 639 -33.37 -27.08 -2.08
C GLY A 639 -32.25 -26.34 -2.80
N LYS A 640 -32.30 -25.00 -2.85
CA LYS A 640 -31.25 -24.13 -3.41
C LYS A 640 -30.82 -23.07 -2.41
N ALA A 641 -29.54 -22.72 -2.41
CA ALA A 641 -29.00 -21.56 -1.69
C ALA A 641 -28.71 -20.42 -2.68
N THR A 642 -29.11 -19.19 -2.36
CA THR A 642 -28.93 -18.02 -3.24
C THR A 642 -28.03 -16.96 -2.59
N PHE A 643 -26.93 -16.62 -3.27
CA PHE A 643 -25.96 -15.63 -2.84
C PHE A 643 -25.93 -14.47 -3.84
N ARG A 644 -26.15 -13.26 -3.35
CA ARG A 644 -26.21 -12.04 -4.18
C ARG A 644 -24.81 -11.50 -4.45
N ASP A 645 -24.64 -10.78 -5.55
CA ASP A 645 -23.47 -9.94 -5.83
C ASP A 645 -22.09 -10.62 -5.64
N MET A 646 -21.96 -11.87 -6.08
CA MET A 646 -20.69 -12.59 -5.95
C MET A 646 -19.67 -12.13 -6.99
N GLY A 647 -18.43 -11.92 -6.55
CA GLY A 647 -17.31 -11.66 -7.45
C GLY A 647 -16.97 -12.85 -8.35
N LEU A 648 -16.33 -12.55 -9.49
CA LEU A 648 -16.02 -13.54 -10.52
C LEU A 648 -14.57 -14.07 -10.40
N ASN A 649 -14.28 -15.15 -11.12
CA ASN A 649 -12.99 -15.83 -11.22
C ASN A 649 -12.49 -16.37 -9.87
N ALA A 650 -13.41 -16.96 -9.11
CA ALA A 650 -13.17 -17.55 -7.79
C ALA A 650 -13.85 -18.91 -7.66
N LEU A 651 -13.28 -19.77 -6.80
CA LEU A 651 -13.87 -21.04 -6.40
C LEU A 651 -14.56 -20.86 -5.04
N TYR A 652 -15.77 -21.39 -4.96
CA TYR A 652 -16.64 -21.29 -3.80
C TYR A 652 -17.12 -22.65 -3.30
N LEU A 653 -17.33 -22.76 -1.98
CA LEU A 653 -17.99 -23.91 -1.35
C LEU A 653 -19.21 -23.44 -0.55
N PRO A 654 -20.44 -23.88 -0.88
CA PRO A 654 -21.61 -23.60 -0.07
C PRO A 654 -21.65 -24.52 1.16
N VAL A 655 -21.81 -23.91 2.34
CA VAL A 655 -21.79 -24.60 3.64
C VAL A 655 -22.91 -24.13 4.56
N ILE A 656 -23.20 -24.95 5.57
CA ILE A 656 -23.84 -24.53 6.81
C ILE A 656 -22.76 -24.27 7.86
N TYR A 657 -22.92 -23.18 8.58
CA TYR A 657 -22.12 -22.88 9.77
C TYR A 657 -22.81 -23.45 11.02
N LYS A 658 -22.04 -24.13 11.88
CA LYS A 658 -22.49 -24.55 13.22
C LYS A 658 -21.76 -23.79 14.33
N ASP A 659 -20.44 -23.73 14.20
CA ASP A 659 -19.50 -23.05 15.08
C ASP A 659 -18.21 -22.77 14.31
N GLU A 660 -17.27 -22.04 14.92
CA GLU A 660 -16.03 -21.59 14.27
C GLU A 660 -15.14 -22.73 13.72
N LYS A 661 -15.33 -23.96 14.20
CA LYS A 661 -14.55 -25.14 13.80
C LYS A 661 -15.32 -26.03 12.82
N THR A 662 -16.63 -25.86 12.70
CA THR A 662 -17.51 -26.82 12.03
C THR A 662 -18.32 -26.16 10.92
N TYR A 663 -17.85 -26.36 9.68
CA TYR A 663 -18.56 -26.01 8.44
C TYR A 663 -19.00 -27.28 7.73
N ILE A 664 -20.29 -27.40 7.43
CA ILE A 664 -20.86 -28.59 6.78
C ILE A 664 -21.14 -28.26 5.32
N PRO A 665 -20.45 -28.90 4.36
CA PRO A 665 -20.76 -28.75 2.94
C PRO A 665 -22.20 -29.16 2.63
N ILE A 666 -22.93 -28.29 1.94
CA ILE A 666 -24.33 -28.54 1.55
C ILE A 666 -24.55 -28.58 0.03
N GLY A 667 -23.51 -28.31 -0.75
CA GLY A 667 -23.51 -28.43 -2.19
C GLY A 667 -22.08 -28.63 -2.71
N ALA A 668 -21.95 -29.00 -3.99
CA ALA A 668 -20.65 -29.20 -4.61
C ALA A 668 -19.88 -27.86 -4.67
N PRO A 669 -18.55 -27.85 -4.50
CA PRO A 669 -17.75 -26.68 -4.81
C PRO A 669 -17.96 -26.28 -6.27
N PHE A 670 -17.84 -24.99 -6.57
CA PHE A 670 -18.01 -24.49 -7.92
C PHE A 670 -17.10 -23.30 -8.20
N ILE A 671 -16.70 -23.17 -9.46
CA ILE A 671 -15.98 -22.01 -9.99
C ILE A 671 -17.02 -21.10 -10.64
N LEU A 672 -16.99 -19.82 -10.27
CA LEU A 672 -17.74 -18.77 -10.96
C LEU A 672 -16.80 -18.01 -11.88
N LYS A 673 -16.68 -18.44 -13.15
CA LYS A 673 -15.71 -17.89 -14.12
C LYS A 673 -16.45 -17.16 -15.25
N ASP A 674 -16.13 -15.90 -15.49
CA ASP A 674 -16.75 -15.09 -16.55
C ASP A 674 -18.30 -15.17 -16.54
N SER A 675 -18.89 -15.11 -15.35
CA SER A 675 -20.34 -15.30 -15.11
C SER A 675 -20.90 -16.71 -15.38
N LEU A 676 -20.08 -17.70 -15.71
CA LEU A 676 -20.49 -19.10 -15.85
C LEU A 676 -20.21 -19.89 -14.56
N LEU A 677 -21.19 -20.69 -14.16
CA LEU A 677 -21.09 -21.62 -13.02
C LEU A 677 -20.53 -22.96 -13.52
N GLN A 678 -19.42 -23.40 -12.93
CA GLN A 678 -18.78 -24.68 -13.24
C GLN A 678 -18.61 -25.48 -11.95
N TYR A 679 -19.38 -26.55 -11.78
CA TYR A 679 -19.27 -27.40 -10.59
C TYR A 679 -18.03 -28.28 -10.63
N ILE A 680 -17.38 -28.44 -9.48
CA ILE A 680 -16.37 -29.47 -9.24
C ILE A 680 -17.11 -30.78 -9.00
N ALA A 681 -16.86 -31.75 -9.87
CA ALA A 681 -17.54 -33.03 -9.89
C ALA A 681 -16.49 -34.14 -10.05
N PRO A 682 -15.85 -34.57 -8.95
CA PRO A 682 -14.79 -35.57 -9.00
C PRO A 682 -15.32 -36.87 -9.61
N LYS A 683 -14.53 -37.48 -10.50
CA LYS A 683 -14.82 -38.76 -11.18
C LYS A 683 -13.73 -39.78 -10.87
N PRO A 684 -13.77 -40.46 -9.70
CA PRO A 684 -12.74 -41.43 -9.30
C PRO A 684 -12.62 -42.61 -10.27
N GLU A 685 -13.69 -42.94 -10.99
CA GLU A 685 -13.75 -43.97 -12.03
C GLU A 685 -13.04 -43.57 -13.32
N GLN A 686 -12.65 -42.29 -13.47
CA GLN A 686 -11.87 -41.77 -14.59
C GLN A 686 -10.54 -41.18 -14.08
N PRO A 687 -9.58 -42.02 -13.66
CA PRO A 687 -8.31 -41.54 -13.16
C PRO A 687 -7.50 -40.85 -14.24
N VAL A 688 -6.82 -39.77 -13.87
CA VAL A 688 -5.84 -39.07 -14.67
C VAL A 688 -4.51 -39.02 -13.92
N GLU A 689 -3.42 -38.96 -14.69
CA GLU A 689 -2.09 -38.72 -14.13
C GLU A 689 -1.90 -37.22 -13.86
N ALA A 690 -1.38 -36.88 -12.68
CA ALA A 690 -1.04 -35.53 -12.27
C ALA A 690 0.47 -35.42 -12.02
N VAL A 691 1.11 -34.45 -12.66
CA VAL A 691 2.51 -34.09 -12.41
C VAL A 691 2.55 -32.77 -11.65
N LEU A 692 2.86 -32.84 -10.35
CA LEU A 692 2.84 -31.69 -9.46
C LEU A 692 4.25 -31.14 -9.26
N LYS A 693 4.38 -29.81 -9.31
CA LYS A 693 5.68 -29.12 -9.19
C LYS A 693 5.73 -28.13 -8.04
N ARG A 694 4.57 -27.78 -7.49
CA ARG A 694 4.43 -26.84 -6.37
C ARG A 694 3.21 -27.20 -5.53
N LYS A 695 3.21 -26.75 -4.26
CA LYS A 695 2.07 -26.83 -3.33
C LYS A 695 1.34 -25.49 -3.11
N TYR A 696 1.91 -24.39 -3.62
CA TYR A 696 1.34 -23.06 -3.49
C TYR A 696 1.40 -22.24 -4.78
N TYR A 697 0.46 -21.30 -4.89
CA TYR A 697 0.34 -20.37 -6.01
C TYR A 697 1.59 -19.52 -6.19
N TRP A 698 1.94 -19.25 -7.45
CA TRP A 698 2.95 -18.25 -7.83
C TRP A 698 2.34 -17.29 -8.86
N PRO A 699 2.40 -15.97 -8.65
CA PRO A 699 1.84 -15.01 -9.59
C PRO A 699 2.42 -15.12 -10.99
N GLU A 700 1.56 -14.98 -12.01
CA GLU A 700 2.00 -15.01 -13.41
C GLU A 700 2.87 -13.79 -13.79
N GLU A 701 2.76 -12.68 -13.09
CA GLU A 701 3.59 -11.48 -13.29
C GLU A 701 4.32 -11.16 -11.99
N HIS A 702 5.41 -11.89 -11.76
CA HIS A 702 6.21 -11.71 -10.55
C HIS A 702 7.47 -10.91 -10.86
N PHE A 703 7.91 -10.05 -9.95
CA PHE A 703 9.10 -9.22 -10.16
C PHE A 703 10.38 -10.04 -10.48
N MET A 704 10.39 -11.30 -10.04
CA MET A 704 11.45 -12.28 -10.31
C MET A 704 11.64 -12.59 -11.79
N ASP A 705 10.58 -12.50 -12.61
CA ASP A 705 10.65 -12.71 -14.06
C ASP A 705 11.66 -11.74 -14.69
N PHE A 706 11.66 -10.49 -14.26
CA PHE A 706 12.58 -9.46 -14.74
C PHE A 706 14.02 -9.65 -14.24
N ARG A 707 14.21 -10.34 -13.11
CA ARG A 707 15.52 -10.46 -12.46
C ARG A 707 16.44 -11.53 -13.05
N LEU A 708 15.87 -12.48 -13.77
CA LEU A 708 16.59 -13.63 -14.31
C LEU A 708 16.48 -13.77 -15.83
N ASN A 709 15.41 -13.23 -16.45
CA ASN A 709 15.24 -13.28 -17.90
C ASN A 709 16.41 -12.58 -18.62
N GLY A 710 17.07 -13.30 -19.53
CA GLY A 710 18.29 -12.85 -20.21
C GLY A 710 19.59 -13.18 -19.49
N GLY A 711 19.54 -13.75 -18.28
CA GLY A 711 20.71 -14.29 -17.59
C GLY A 711 21.34 -15.44 -18.37
N ARG A 712 22.67 -15.60 -18.28
CA ARG A 712 23.44 -16.54 -19.10
C ARG A 712 24.29 -17.47 -18.25
N PHE A 713 24.27 -18.75 -18.61
CA PHE A 713 25.24 -19.71 -18.12
C PHE A 713 26.37 -19.84 -19.14
N GLN A 714 27.60 -19.69 -18.69
CA GLN A 714 28.78 -19.62 -19.52
C GLN A 714 29.89 -20.55 -19.02
N ALA A 715 30.77 -20.95 -19.94
CA ALA A 715 31.96 -21.73 -19.63
C ALA A 715 33.20 -21.10 -20.29
N ALA A 716 34.35 -21.19 -19.62
CA ALA A 716 35.59 -20.53 -20.02
C ALA A 716 36.83 -21.32 -19.54
N ASN A 717 37.97 -21.13 -20.22
CA ASN A 717 39.26 -21.62 -19.75
C ASN A 717 40.15 -20.51 -19.17
N LYS A 718 39.80 -19.23 -19.39
CA LYS A 718 40.42 -18.09 -18.72
C LYS A 718 39.56 -17.61 -17.55
N ALA A 719 40.22 -17.27 -16.43
CA ALA A 719 39.55 -16.84 -15.20
C ALA A 719 38.78 -15.50 -15.34
N ASP A 720 39.15 -14.67 -16.33
CA ASP A 720 38.48 -13.41 -16.66
C ASP A 720 37.25 -13.60 -17.57
N PHE A 721 36.98 -14.84 -18.01
CA PHE A 721 35.90 -15.19 -18.94
C PHE A 721 35.98 -14.45 -20.30
N SER A 722 37.16 -13.97 -20.70
CA SER A 722 37.36 -13.34 -22.02
C SER A 722 37.16 -14.31 -23.19
N ASP A 723 37.31 -15.62 -22.94
CA ASP A 723 37.07 -16.71 -23.90
C ASP A 723 35.72 -17.43 -23.68
N ALA A 724 34.80 -16.81 -22.92
CA ALA A 724 33.57 -17.47 -22.51
C ALA A 724 32.64 -17.84 -23.67
N VAL A 725 32.13 -19.07 -23.62
CA VAL A 725 31.05 -19.57 -24.48
C VAL A 725 29.76 -19.61 -23.66
N THR A 726 28.65 -19.13 -24.24
CA THR A 726 27.33 -19.21 -23.59
C THR A 726 26.71 -20.57 -23.87
N LEU A 727 26.46 -21.34 -22.80
CA LEU A 727 25.85 -22.66 -22.85
C LEU A 727 24.32 -22.59 -22.81
N TYR A 728 23.78 -21.63 -22.06
CA TYR A 728 22.33 -21.43 -21.93
C TYR A 728 22.00 -19.96 -21.64
N THR A 729 20.86 -19.50 -22.14
CA THR A 729 20.30 -18.19 -21.81
C THR A 729 18.88 -18.41 -21.31
N VAL A 730 18.59 -17.87 -20.13
CA VAL A 730 17.28 -17.89 -19.51
C VAL A 730 16.31 -17.02 -20.32
N LYS A 731 15.12 -17.54 -20.64
CA LYS A 731 14.13 -16.85 -21.50
C LYS A 731 12.74 -16.89 -20.88
N GLY A 732 12.08 -15.73 -20.87
CA GLY A 732 10.67 -15.60 -20.50
C GLY A 732 10.43 -15.62 -19.00
N LYS A 733 9.19 -15.98 -18.63
CA LYS A 733 8.74 -16.07 -17.24
C LYS A 733 9.37 -17.28 -16.55
N ILE A 734 9.70 -17.11 -15.28
CA ILE A 734 10.39 -18.13 -14.49
C ILE A 734 9.57 -18.41 -13.24
N ALA A 735 9.04 -19.63 -13.17
CA ALA A 735 8.50 -20.16 -11.93
C ALA A 735 9.65 -20.55 -10.97
N PRO A 736 9.48 -20.39 -9.65
CA PRO A 736 10.45 -20.82 -8.65
C PRO A 736 10.35 -22.33 -8.45
N ILE A 737 10.90 -23.07 -9.40
CA ILE A 737 11.01 -24.52 -9.41
C ILE A 737 12.42 -24.90 -9.90
N PRO A 738 12.84 -26.16 -9.74
CA PRO A 738 14.08 -26.62 -10.34
C PRO A 738 14.05 -26.66 -11.87
N TYR A 739 15.11 -26.15 -12.50
CA TYR A 739 15.37 -26.24 -13.94
C TYR A 739 16.56 -27.15 -14.20
N ASN A 740 16.38 -28.16 -15.04
CA ASN A 740 17.42 -29.10 -15.46
C ASN A 740 17.74 -28.84 -16.94
N ILE A 741 18.81 -28.10 -17.21
CA ILE A 741 19.20 -27.70 -18.56
C ILE A 741 20.26 -28.67 -19.10
N PRO A 742 19.95 -29.47 -20.14
CA PRO A 742 20.95 -30.31 -20.78
C PRO A 742 21.97 -29.45 -21.53
N VAL A 743 23.24 -29.87 -21.48
CA VAL A 743 24.35 -29.21 -22.18
C VAL A 743 24.94 -30.18 -23.20
N SER A 744 24.88 -29.81 -24.47
CA SER A 744 25.40 -30.62 -25.59
C SER A 744 26.86 -30.33 -25.93
N ASP A 745 27.43 -29.23 -25.42
CA ASP A 745 28.85 -28.89 -25.64
C ASP A 745 29.75 -30.01 -25.07
N ALA A 746 30.64 -30.54 -25.91
CA ALA A 746 31.56 -31.60 -25.54
C ALA A 746 32.94 -31.10 -25.09
N LYS A 747 33.21 -29.80 -25.21
CA LYS A 747 34.48 -29.19 -24.79
C LYS A 747 34.61 -29.20 -23.28
N THR A 748 35.85 -29.16 -22.82
CA THR A 748 36.19 -29.05 -21.41
C THR A 748 36.53 -27.61 -21.06
N TYR A 749 36.06 -27.17 -19.91
CA TYR A 749 36.28 -25.83 -19.39
C TYR A 749 36.67 -25.90 -17.93
N LYS A 750 37.58 -25.03 -17.50
CA LYS A 750 37.96 -24.92 -16.09
C LYS A 750 36.96 -24.11 -15.27
N TYR A 751 36.31 -23.12 -15.88
CA TYR A 751 35.43 -22.16 -15.22
C TYR A 751 34.02 -22.24 -15.79
N TYR A 752 33.03 -22.28 -14.90
CA TYR A 752 31.61 -22.20 -15.26
C TYR A 752 30.94 -21.12 -14.42
N ARG A 753 30.09 -20.29 -15.03
CA ARG A 753 29.36 -19.25 -14.30
C ARG A 753 27.93 -19.07 -14.77
N TYR A 754 27.10 -18.54 -13.87
CA TYR A 754 25.92 -17.78 -14.19
C TYR A 754 26.23 -16.27 -14.09
N ILE A 755 25.93 -15.52 -15.14
CA ILE A 755 25.94 -14.06 -15.14
C ILE A 755 24.50 -13.57 -15.28
N GLY A 756 24.03 -12.80 -14.30
CA GLY A 756 22.65 -12.31 -14.32
C GLY A 756 22.43 -11.23 -15.39
N PRO A 757 21.18 -10.98 -15.76
CA PRO A 757 20.86 -9.90 -16.68
C PRO A 757 21.13 -8.54 -16.03
N ARG A 758 21.20 -7.51 -16.88
CA ARG A 758 21.22 -6.11 -16.41
C ARG A 758 19.98 -5.85 -15.56
N LEU A 759 20.14 -5.17 -14.43
CA LEU A 759 19.11 -4.94 -13.40
C LEU A 759 18.66 -6.21 -12.62
N GLY A 760 19.37 -7.33 -12.75
CA GLY A 760 18.88 -8.65 -12.32
C GLY A 760 19.29 -9.14 -10.93
N TYR A 761 20.41 -8.65 -10.38
CA TYR A 761 20.95 -9.07 -9.07
C TYR A 761 21.21 -10.58 -8.89
N GLY A 762 21.17 -11.40 -9.95
CA GLY A 762 21.57 -12.81 -9.87
C GLY A 762 20.52 -13.77 -9.29
N ASN A 763 19.88 -13.46 -8.15
CA ASN A 763 18.72 -14.12 -7.52
C ASN A 763 18.54 -15.64 -7.79
N LEU A 764 19.59 -16.44 -7.55
CA LEU A 764 19.52 -17.90 -7.60
C LEU A 764 19.53 -18.47 -6.17
N ALA A 765 18.60 -19.37 -5.88
CA ALA A 765 18.61 -20.16 -4.66
C ALA A 765 19.61 -21.32 -4.77
N GLU A 766 19.70 -21.98 -5.92
CA GLU A 766 20.61 -23.12 -6.10
C GLU A 766 21.24 -23.12 -7.50
N LEU A 767 22.50 -23.56 -7.59
CA LEU A 767 23.23 -23.80 -8.82
C LEU A 767 24.12 -25.04 -8.69
N LYS A 768 23.90 -26.04 -9.55
CA LYS A 768 24.66 -27.29 -9.60
C LYS A 768 25.06 -27.65 -11.03
N PHE A 769 26.22 -28.27 -11.17
CA PHE A 769 26.74 -28.78 -12.43
C PHE A 769 26.88 -30.30 -12.35
N TYR A 770 26.54 -30.99 -13.43
CA TYR A 770 26.64 -32.45 -13.51
C TYR A 770 27.44 -32.85 -14.74
N ASP A 771 28.22 -33.93 -14.64
CA ASP A 771 28.90 -34.53 -15.78
C ASP A 771 27.92 -35.24 -16.73
N LYS A 772 28.44 -35.80 -17.83
CA LYS A 772 27.65 -36.55 -18.81
C LYS A 772 27.08 -37.86 -18.27
N ALA A 773 27.59 -38.37 -17.15
CA ALA A 773 27.07 -39.55 -16.46
C ALA A 773 26.03 -39.19 -15.38
N GLY A 774 25.72 -37.90 -15.19
CA GLY A 774 24.74 -37.42 -14.22
C GLY A 774 25.29 -37.29 -12.80
N ARG A 775 26.61 -37.37 -12.58
CA ARG A 775 27.23 -37.17 -11.27
C ARG A 775 27.44 -35.68 -11.02
N GLU A 776 27.09 -35.22 -9.82
CA GLU A 776 27.30 -33.83 -9.42
C GLU A 776 28.80 -33.51 -9.34
N LEU A 777 29.19 -32.38 -9.93
CA LEU A 777 30.55 -31.89 -9.91
C LEU A 777 30.74 -30.88 -8.78
N LYS A 778 31.88 -30.99 -8.09
CA LYS A 778 32.28 -30.08 -7.02
C LYS A 778 33.55 -29.33 -7.42
N GLY A 779 33.69 -28.11 -6.92
CA GLY A 779 34.78 -27.20 -7.23
C GLY A 779 34.78 -26.01 -6.29
N ARG A 780 35.69 -25.07 -6.53
CA ARG A 780 35.79 -23.83 -5.74
C ARG A 780 34.72 -22.86 -6.21
N ILE A 781 33.90 -22.36 -5.29
CA ILE A 781 32.90 -21.33 -5.58
C ILE A 781 33.62 -20.03 -5.95
N ILE A 782 33.21 -19.41 -7.05
CA ILE A 782 33.73 -18.15 -7.59
C ILE A 782 32.56 -17.21 -7.92
N GLY A 783 32.79 -15.89 -7.95
CA GLY A 783 31.74 -14.93 -8.25
C GLY A 783 31.97 -13.57 -7.60
N SER A 784 30.95 -12.72 -7.66
CA SER A 784 30.91 -11.49 -6.86
C SER A 784 30.93 -11.83 -5.36
N GLU A 785 31.71 -11.07 -4.58
CA GLU A 785 31.88 -11.30 -3.14
C GLU A 785 30.67 -10.85 -2.33
N ASP A 786 30.23 -9.61 -2.56
CA ASP A 786 29.20 -8.96 -1.75
C ASP A 786 27.77 -9.24 -2.23
N SER A 787 26.83 -9.04 -1.32
CA SER A 787 25.39 -9.24 -1.53
C SER A 787 24.60 -7.93 -1.59
N TYR A 788 23.37 -7.98 -2.06
CA TYR A 788 22.48 -6.83 -2.09
C TYR A 788 22.37 -6.19 -0.70
N LYS A 789 22.62 -4.87 -0.64
CA LYS A 789 22.64 -4.08 0.61
C LYS A 789 23.62 -4.60 1.70
N LEU A 790 24.56 -5.49 1.36
CA LEU A 790 25.43 -6.19 2.31
C LEU A 790 24.65 -7.00 3.38
N LEU A 791 23.56 -7.65 2.99
CA LEU A 791 22.70 -8.42 3.91
C LEU A 791 23.13 -9.87 4.13
N GLY A 792 24.19 -10.34 3.45
CA GLY A 792 24.79 -11.67 3.66
C GLY A 792 24.32 -12.77 2.70
N ASN A 793 23.53 -12.44 1.68
CA ASN A 793 23.06 -13.35 0.62
C ASN A 793 24.14 -13.54 -0.47
N THR A 794 25.33 -13.96 -0.05
CA THR A 794 26.54 -14.04 -0.88
C THR A 794 26.54 -15.30 -1.76
N LYS A 795 27.52 -15.42 -2.66
CA LYS A 795 27.58 -16.48 -3.70
C LYS A 795 27.49 -17.92 -3.17
N ASP A 796 27.90 -18.15 -1.92
CA ASP A 796 27.79 -19.44 -1.23
C ASP A 796 26.35 -19.90 -1.03
N LYS A 797 25.40 -18.97 -0.90
CA LYS A 797 23.97 -19.26 -0.75
C LYS A 797 23.33 -19.92 -1.95
N ALA A 798 24.00 -19.94 -3.11
CA ALA A 798 23.53 -20.69 -4.27
C ALA A 798 24.04 -22.14 -4.28
N PHE A 799 24.80 -22.57 -3.26
CA PHE A 799 25.47 -23.88 -3.22
C PHE A 799 25.32 -24.57 -1.85
N ASP A 800 24.47 -24.07 -0.96
CA ASP A 800 24.30 -24.60 0.40
C ASP A 800 23.22 -25.70 0.52
N ASN A 801 22.45 -25.94 -0.56
CA ASN A 801 21.33 -26.89 -0.63
C ASN A 801 20.10 -26.44 0.16
N ASP A 802 19.93 -25.14 0.38
CA ASP A 802 18.75 -24.56 1.00
C ASP A 802 18.01 -23.68 0.00
N VAL A 803 16.83 -24.13 -0.45
CA VAL A 803 16.04 -23.37 -1.44
C VAL A 803 15.51 -22.03 -0.90
N LEU A 804 15.54 -21.82 0.42
CA LEU A 804 15.11 -20.58 1.08
C LEU A 804 16.23 -19.55 1.22
N THR A 805 17.49 -19.98 1.13
CA THR A 805 18.61 -19.04 0.95
C THR A 805 18.79 -18.76 -0.54
N PHE A 806 19.48 -17.66 -0.86
CA PHE A 806 19.73 -17.30 -2.24
C PHE A 806 20.90 -16.34 -2.34
N TYR A 807 21.56 -16.36 -3.50
CA TYR A 807 22.47 -15.31 -3.93
C TYR A 807 21.67 -14.10 -4.43
N ASP A 808 21.94 -12.92 -3.89
CA ASP A 808 21.62 -11.66 -4.54
C ASP A 808 22.89 -10.79 -4.65
N GLY A 809 23.37 -10.53 -5.87
CA GLY A 809 24.62 -9.80 -6.04
C GLY A 809 24.55 -8.37 -5.51
N PHE A 810 25.69 -7.83 -5.06
CA PHE A 810 25.78 -6.42 -4.66
C PHE A 810 25.38 -5.43 -5.77
N SER A 811 25.73 -5.74 -7.03
CA SER A 811 25.35 -4.94 -8.19
C SER A 811 24.24 -5.58 -9.01
N ARG A 812 23.26 -4.77 -9.40
CA ARG A 812 22.23 -5.09 -10.39
C ARG A 812 22.79 -5.32 -11.79
N ASN A 813 24.00 -4.85 -12.10
CA ASN A 813 24.59 -4.89 -13.44
C ASN A 813 25.79 -5.84 -13.58
N THR A 814 26.55 -6.09 -12.51
CA THR A 814 27.79 -6.87 -12.55
C THR A 814 27.77 -8.13 -11.68
N ASN A 815 26.57 -8.63 -11.34
CA ASN A 815 26.36 -9.85 -10.56
C ASN A 815 26.68 -11.11 -11.37
N TRP A 816 27.46 -12.00 -10.77
CA TRP A 816 27.69 -13.35 -11.29
C TRP A 816 28.19 -14.28 -10.19
N LEU A 817 27.98 -15.58 -10.38
CA LEU A 817 28.51 -16.64 -9.53
C LEU A 817 28.85 -17.86 -10.37
N GLY A 818 29.61 -18.78 -9.83
CA GLY A 818 30.05 -19.95 -10.58
C GLY A 818 30.94 -20.88 -9.78
N MET A 819 31.58 -21.78 -10.54
CA MET A 819 32.47 -22.78 -10.00
C MET A 819 33.73 -22.89 -10.86
N GLU A 820 34.87 -22.94 -10.19
CA GLU A 820 36.16 -23.34 -10.76
C GLU A 820 36.41 -24.82 -10.43
N PHE A 821 36.70 -25.62 -11.45
CA PHE A 821 37.10 -27.00 -11.28
C PHE A 821 38.63 -27.14 -11.18
N ALA A 822 39.08 -28.19 -10.49
CA ALA A 822 40.51 -28.48 -10.32
C ALA A 822 41.23 -28.70 -11.66
N GLN A 823 40.51 -29.24 -12.65
CA GLN A 823 40.95 -29.44 -14.02
C GLN A 823 39.80 -29.10 -14.99
N PRO A 824 40.07 -28.79 -16.27
CA PRO A 824 39.02 -28.60 -17.25
C PRO A 824 38.12 -29.83 -17.38
N MET A 825 36.81 -29.62 -17.23
CA MET A 825 35.80 -30.68 -17.29
C MET A 825 34.70 -30.32 -18.27
N ALA A 826 34.06 -31.31 -18.89
CA ALA A 826 32.83 -31.13 -19.67
C ALA A 826 31.63 -31.42 -18.75
N ILE A 827 30.57 -30.63 -18.89
CA ILE A 827 29.30 -30.84 -18.17
C ILE A 827 28.24 -31.41 -19.11
N GLY A 828 27.37 -32.27 -18.58
CA GLY A 828 26.18 -32.77 -19.29
C GLY A 828 24.90 -32.03 -18.92
N LYS A 829 24.86 -31.38 -17.75
CA LYS A 829 23.65 -30.70 -17.25
C LYS A 829 23.98 -29.58 -16.27
N ILE A 830 23.21 -28.49 -16.36
CA ILE A 830 23.14 -27.42 -15.36
C ILE A 830 21.81 -27.56 -14.64
N LYS A 831 21.81 -27.63 -13.31
CA LYS A 831 20.61 -27.52 -12.50
C LYS A 831 20.62 -26.17 -11.79
N PHE A 832 19.54 -25.41 -11.86
CA PHE A 832 19.41 -24.19 -11.06
C PHE A 832 18.00 -24.04 -10.50
N ILE A 833 17.90 -23.36 -9.36
CA ILE A 833 16.63 -22.96 -8.75
C ILE A 833 16.67 -21.43 -8.59
N PRO A 834 15.71 -20.68 -9.16
CA PRO A 834 15.52 -19.27 -8.85
C PRO A 834 15.32 -19.04 -7.35
N ARG A 835 15.53 -17.82 -6.86
CA ARG A 835 15.08 -17.43 -5.50
C ARG A 835 13.66 -17.97 -5.24
N ASN A 836 13.50 -18.74 -4.18
CA ASN A 836 12.33 -19.57 -3.94
C ASN A 836 11.61 -19.15 -2.65
N ASP A 837 10.37 -19.62 -2.52
CA ASP A 837 9.50 -19.49 -1.36
C ASP A 837 9.34 -20.81 -0.59
N GLY A 838 10.06 -21.87 -0.99
CA GLY A 838 9.99 -23.20 -0.38
C GLY A 838 8.69 -23.95 -0.69
N ASN A 839 7.96 -23.53 -1.73
CA ASN A 839 6.71 -24.17 -2.14
C ASN A 839 6.84 -25.01 -3.42
N CYS A 840 8.05 -25.17 -3.97
CA CYS A 840 8.31 -26.20 -4.99
C CYS A 840 8.41 -27.60 -4.37
N ILE A 841 8.31 -28.64 -5.19
CA ILE A 841 8.62 -30.00 -4.73
C ILE A 841 10.12 -30.10 -4.46
N GLU A 842 10.47 -30.53 -3.24
CA GLU A 842 11.84 -30.73 -2.81
C GLU A 842 12.14 -32.21 -2.61
N MET A 843 13.26 -32.70 -3.15
CA MET A 843 13.63 -34.10 -3.03
C MET A 843 13.92 -34.47 -1.58
N GLY A 844 13.35 -35.59 -1.12
CA GLY A 844 13.48 -36.08 0.26
C GLY A 844 12.28 -35.79 1.13
N ASP A 845 11.44 -34.81 0.77
CA ASP A 845 10.25 -34.46 1.52
C ASP A 845 9.08 -35.43 1.24
N ASP A 846 8.23 -35.59 2.25
CA ASP A 846 7.05 -36.46 2.24
C ASP A 846 5.80 -35.65 1.90
N TYR A 847 5.17 -35.98 0.77
CA TYR A 847 3.98 -35.28 0.30
C TYR A 847 2.73 -36.16 0.33
N GLU A 848 1.59 -35.57 0.70
CA GLU A 848 0.29 -36.24 0.66
C GLU A 848 -0.68 -35.45 -0.21
N LEU A 849 -1.15 -36.05 -1.30
CA LEU A 849 -2.15 -35.42 -2.17
C LEU A 849 -3.55 -35.80 -1.69
N MET A 850 -4.36 -34.78 -1.44
CA MET A 850 -5.76 -34.92 -1.09
C MET A 850 -6.64 -34.53 -2.26
N TYR A 851 -7.82 -35.16 -2.39
CA TYR A 851 -8.89 -34.66 -3.25
C TYR A 851 -10.19 -34.49 -2.45
N TRP A 852 -11.00 -33.52 -2.86
CA TRP A 852 -12.31 -33.27 -2.25
C TRP A 852 -13.37 -34.19 -2.86
N ASN A 853 -14.01 -35.03 -2.05
CA ASN A 853 -15.01 -36.00 -2.50
C ASN A 853 -16.47 -35.48 -2.39
N ASN A 854 -16.67 -34.17 -2.27
CA ASN A 854 -17.94 -33.48 -1.96
C ASN A 854 -18.42 -33.57 -0.49
N LYS A 855 -17.64 -34.19 0.40
CA LYS A 855 -17.92 -34.25 1.84
C LYS A 855 -16.71 -33.85 2.68
N ASP A 856 -15.56 -34.42 2.37
CA ASP A 856 -14.31 -34.27 3.09
C ASP A 856 -13.10 -34.48 2.15
N TRP A 857 -11.90 -34.21 2.69
CA TRP A 857 -10.63 -34.46 2.01
C TRP A 857 -10.28 -35.95 2.11
N GLN A 858 -10.02 -36.56 0.96
CA GLN A 858 -9.62 -37.97 0.84
C GLN A 858 -8.19 -38.08 0.33
N SER A 859 -7.39 -38.90 0.99
CA SER A 859 -5.98 -39.11 0.61
C SER A 859 -5.88 -39.96 -0.65
N LEU A 860 -5.03 -39.52 -1.57
CA LEU A 860 -4.56 -40.29 -2.74
C LEU A 860 -3.19 -40.96 -2.46
N GLY A 861 -2.71 -40.87 -1.22
CA GLY A 861 -1.50 -41.52 -0.75
C GLY A 861 -0.33 -40.57 -0.53
N LEU A 862 0.63 -41.07 0.25
CA LEU A 862 1.89 -40.42 0.56
C LEU A 862 2.96 -40.78 -0.48
N VAL A 863 3.71 -39.79 -0.95
CA VAL A 863 4.83 -39.96 -1.88
C VAL A 863 6.04 -39.19 -1.35
N ILE A 864 7.16 -39.89 -1.20
CA ILE A 864 8.46 -39.27 -0.94
C ILE A 864 9.00 -38.74 -2.27
N ALA A 865 9.28 -37.45 -2.36
CA ALA A 865 9.83 -36.85 -3.57
C ALA A 865 11.23 -37.41 -3.86
N ARG A 866 11.37 -38.11 -5.00
CA ARG A 866 12.67 -38.61 -5.50
C ARG A 866 13.22 -37.77 -6.65
N GLU A 867 12.40 -36.87 -7.18
CA GLU A 867 12.70 -35.98 -8.30
C GLU A 867 12.14 -34.58 -8.02
N ASP A 868 12.36 -33.64 -8.95
CA ASP A 868 11.90 -32.25 -8.87
C ASP A 868 10.38 -32.08 -9.13
N SER A 869 9.62 -33.18 -9.10
CA SER A 869 8.17 -33.23 -9.27
C SER A 869 7.58 -34.51 -8.67
N LEU A 870 6.29 -34.49 -8.36
CA LEU A 870 5.52 -35.65 -7.92
C LEU A 870 4.63 -36.18 -9.04
N ILE A 871 4.50 -37.50 -9.14
CA ILE A 871 3.58 -38.16 -10.07
C ILE A 871 2.55 -38.94 -9.29
N TYR A 872 1.27 -38.56 -9.44
CA TYR A 872 0.12 -39.30 -8.92
C TYR A 872 -0.69 -39.85 -10.09
N LYS A 873 -0.84 -41.18 -10.17
CA LYS A 873 -1.44 -41.85 -11.34
C LYS A 873 -2.96 -42.01 -11.29
N ASN A 874 -3.53 -41.93 -10.09
CA ASN A 874 -4.94 -42.25 -9.82
C ASN A 874 -5.74 -41.03 -9.37
N CYS A 875 -5.46 -39.85 -9.94
CA CYS A 875 -6.18 -38.63 -9.56
C CYS A 875 -7.57 -38.61 -10.20
N PRO A 876 -8.66 -38.42 -9.45
CA PRO A 876 -10.01 -38.30 -10.03
C PRO A 876 -10.09 -37.13 -11.02
N LYS A 877 -10.67 -37.35 -12.20
CA LYS A 877 -10.92 -36.26 -13.16
C LYS A 877 -11.92 -35.24 -12.61
N ASP A 878 -11.80 -33.98 -13.04
CA ASP A 878 -12.69 -32.86 -12.67
C ASP A 878 -12.79 -32.63 -11.13
N ALA A 879 -11.74 -32.98 -10.39
CA ALA A 879 -11.66 -32.87 -8.94
C ALA A 879 -10.89 -31.63 -8.46
N LEU A 880 -11.14 -31.28 -7.20
CA LEU A 880 -10.40 -30.27 -6.44
C LEU A 880 -9.35 -30.98 -5.58
N PHE A 881 -8.13 -30.48 -5.60
CA PHE A 881 -6.97 -31.07 -4.93
C PHE A 881 -6.33 -30.12 -3.93
N LEU A 882 -5.63 -30.70 -2.96
CA LEU A 882 -4.75 -30.01 -2.02
C LEU A 882 -3.51 -30.88 -1.79
N LEU A 883 -2.32 -30.29 -1.88
CA LEU A 883 -1.07 -31.01 -1.68
C LEU A 883 -0.46 -30.61 -0.33
N HIS A 884 -0.34 -31.57 0.57
CA HIS A 884 0.33 -31.38 1.84
C HIS A 884 1.81 -31.70 1.74
N ASP A 885 2.65 -30.85 2.34
CA ASP A 885 4.03 -31.18 2.66
C ASP A 885 4.09 -31.57 4.14
N LYS A 886 4.30 -32.86 4.41
CA LYS A 886 4.33 -33.41 5.77
C LYS A 886 5.68 -33.23 6.44
N THR A 887 6.69 -32.73 5.72
CA THR A 887 8.03 -32.51 6.23
C THR A 887 8.18 -31.07 6.71
N LYS A 888 7.75 -30.07 5.93
CA LYS A 888 7.96 -28.65 6.26
C LYS A 888 6.98 -27.68 5.58
N GLY A 889 7.08 -26.41 5.99
CA GLY A 889 6.27 -25.32 5.46
C GLY A 889 4.85 -25.26 6.02
N LYS A 890 4.13 -24.17 5.73
CA LYS A 890 2.74 -23.95 6.17
C LYS A 890 1.77 -23.58 5.05
N GLN A 891 2.29 -23.02 3.95
CA GLN A 891 1.48 -22.53 2.84
C GLN A 891 1.07 -23.66 1.92
N GLU A 892 -0.22 -23.86 1.75
CA GLU A 892 -0.80 -24.91 0.91
C GLU A 892 -2.07 -24.36 0.25
N ARG A 893 -2.25 -24.63 -1.04
CA ARG A 893 -3.36 -24.04 -1.79
C ARG A 893 -4.13 -25.08 -2.56
N ILE A 894 -5.44 -24.92 -2.59
CA ILE A 894 -6.30 -25.76 -3.43
C ILE A 894 -6.07 -25.47 -4.90
N PHE A 895 -6.20 -26.51 -5.73
CA PHE A 895 -6.06 -26.40 -7.17
C PHE A 895 -6.90 -27.42 -7.93
N THR A 896 -7.22 -27.11 -9.17
CA THR A 896 -7.74 -28.07 -10.16
C THR A 896 -6.66 -28.40 -11.19
N ILE A 897 -6.83 -29.49 -11.93
CA ILE A 897 -5.94 -29.84 -13.05
C ILE A 897 -6.68 -29.55 -14.36
N ASP A 898 -6.10 -28.71 -15.23
CA ASP A 898 -6.70 -28.41 -16.52
C ASP A 898 -6.53 -29.54 -17.54
N LYS A 899 -7.16 -29.38 -18.72
CA LYS A 899 -7.09 -30.38 -19.81
C LYS A 899 -5.67 -30.62 -20.35
N LYS A 900 -4.70 -29.76 -20.03
CA LYS A 900 -3.29 -29.89 -20.41
C LYS A 900 -2.43 -30.46 -19.27
N GLY A 901 -3.04 -30.85 -18.15
CA GLY A 901 -2.33 -31.37 -16.98
C GLY A 901 -1.71 -30.28 -16.09
N LYS A 902 -2.04 -29.00 -16.27
CA LYS A 902 -1.48 -27.89 -15.48
C LYS A 902 -2.30 -27.66 -14.21
N GLN A 903 -1.61 -27.42 -13.09
CA GLN A 903 -2.21 -26.93 -11.84
C GLN A 903 -2.81 -25.52 -12.06
N VAL A 904 -4.09 -25.37 -11.73
CA VAL A 904 -4.81 -24.08 -11.69
C VAL A 904 -5.20 -23.81 -10.25
N TRP A 905 -4.57 -22.80 -9.66
CA TRP A 905 -4.74 -22.42 -8.27
C TRP A 905 -6.05 -21.68 -8.04
N TRP A 906 -6.70 -21.98 -6.92
CA TRP A 906 -7.95 -21.36 -6.53
C TRP A 906 -7.87 -20.73 -5.18
#